data_AF-A0AAJ0HXG0-F1
#
_entry.id   AF-A0AAJ0HXG0-F1
#
_cell.length_a   1.000
_cell.length_b   1.000
_cell.length_c   1.000
_cell.angle_alpha   90.00
_cell.angle_beta   90.00
_cell.angle_gamma   90.00
#
_symmetry.space_group_name_H-M   'P 1'
#
loop_
_entity.id
_entity.type
_entity.pdbx_description
1 polymer ?
#
loop_
_entity_poly.entity_id
_entity_poly.type
_entity_poly.pdbx_seq_one_letter_code
_entity_poly.pdbx_strand_id
1 'polypeptide(L)'
;MTSILLGLLALVSTSNAFFPSDFREYVAGRGGTSHQGMTREVINNILIGPDTYFPGEATRLTTYMIAAREEITDANMQVDDDEAHDSAAHFDGENFPGGQARLSGSVAKIKAALSSSPLDVKLARSELGSALHTLQDFYSHSNWIELGNRLPHPDLGTETSLVFAPERADTCKDCPGDFDLGCAATCAVRSSNPFITGICLALCTCPDCSSNLDTSLLTSGYYGGEGRDVPAGVAKCNHGGLTDFSTPSIGQYRAGINKDSFSCNWSPHSNLHTEAVTVAKLATRQYIDLVTRDLTTPQKRILFGVGPPLAFAIDTTGSMGGYIAAVREETKRIVQGRIGTPDQPSVFVLAPFNDPGTGPVTATSDPIAFAAALDSLPAVGGGDCPELAMAGISLALNSLPLGGNLVVITDASAKDAAQASSVIAMAVANKVKVFFFLFGNVCGTGEPAYVEIAAATGGQVLVGLSLSDAGLITTLIDVAVRADYEDLVRVTPDGALPEIDLTGPGVVKRHVVLARAVFASTVRFSVDSTMASLTFSVSGGRTVVLTRPDGTVVGATDAGVRRVALSSGVIVSIVTPAAGTWTLVVSDCNVCSVSIFGETPLHFTSFDLVESRGGHPGYFPIKEVPVVGCSYLAVARVDGDFSDAAWELRSATGAFLRSFIMEEGSGEPGMPPKGSFLGNVLVPAESFQVYFRAKDPAGNPLLRVLPGLITGVVGGRCPVEPTFPSTNGTNTTTSSTSSTTSSSSATSSTSSSGTVTGTGVTTSYNSASTSLWTNSTTTRTGPTYPGQSTLTTTSTHIVTTCTSAACHACTEKHCHHDTMVDTVTTITKQWTTVCSVPTTITSGTCTTVETNLATLTRMVTVESIVPCSTCVGVNYPHATLTEKPHGTVKEGPGKTTVATAGAAAVGIGGVVGVVLGLLVL
;
A
#
# COMPACT_ATOMS: atom_id res chain seq x y z
N MET A 1 6.16 -22.78 48.62
CA MET A 1 5.75 -23.04 47.22
C MET A 1 4.24 -22.92 47.13
N THR A 2 3.74 -21.69 47.04
CA THR A 2 2.35 -21.29 46.77
C THR A 2 2.35 -19.77 46.85
N SER A 3 2.65 -19.10 45.74
CA SER A 3 2.45 -17.64 45.52
C SER A 3 2.96 -17.17 44.14
N ILE A 4 3.62 -18.03 43.35
CA ILE A 4 4.03 -17.72 41.96
C ILE A 4 3.08 -18.44 41.00
N LEU A 5 1.78 -18.11 41.01
CA LEU A 5 0.86 -18.57 39.97
C LEU A 5 -0.39 -17.69 39.82
N LEU A 6 -0.29 -16.39 40.11
CA LEU A 6 -1.38 -15.44 39.91
C LEU A 6 -0.92 -14.10 39.29
N GLY A 7 0.14 -14.15 38.46
CA GLY A 7 0.68 -12.97 37.75
C GLY A 7 0.73 -13.13 36.23
N LEU A 8 -0.02 -14.09 35.66
CA LEU A 8 0.08 -14.48 34.24
C LEU A 8 -1.27 -14.41 33.48
N LEU A 9 -2.23 -13.62 33.98
CA LEU A 9 -3.43 -13.22 33.24
C LEU A 9 -3.70 -11.71 33.45
N ALA A 10 -2.89 -10.87 32.79
CA ALA A 10 -3.21 -9.46 32.49
C ALA A 10 -2.17 -8.88 31.51
N LEU A 11 -1.99 -9.50 30.34
CA LEU A 11 -1.16 -8.94 29.27
C LEU A 11 -1.86 -9.12 27.92
N VAL A 12 -3.04 -8.51 27.80
CA VAL A 12 -3.60 -8.12 26.51
C VAL A 12 -4.17 -6.72 26.69
N SER A 13 -3.35 -5.71 26.46
CA SER A 13 -3.82 -4.36 26.14
C SER A 13 -2.68 -3.61 25.45
N THR A 14 -3.05 -3.00 24.34
CA THR A 14 -2.20 -2.22 23.44
C THR A 14 -2.30 -0.75 23.79
N SER A 15 -1.30 0.02 23.39
CA SER A 15 -1.03 1.29 24.00
C SER A 15 -0.45 2.27 22.93
N ASN A 16 -0.51 3.60 23.11
CA ASN A 16 0.18 4.64 22.30
C ASN A 16 0.42 5.95 23.12
N ALA A 17 0.81 7.10 22.58
CA ALA A 17 1.01 8.40 23.28
C ALA A 17 0.79 9.58 22.27
N PHE A 18 0.62 10.86 22.69
CA PHE A 18 0.65 12.10 21.84
C PHE A 18 2.06 12.33 21.27
N PHE A 19 2.62 11.33 20.60
CA PHE A 19 3.85 11.48 19.85
C PHE A 19 3.52 11.36 18.34
N PRO A 20 4.44 11.82 17.47
CA PRO A 20 4.33 11.85 16.00
C PRO A 20 4.06 10.52 15.32
N SER A 21 3.95 9.44 16.06
CA SER A 21 3.71 8.11 15.51
C SER A 21 3.32 7.19 16.62
N ASP A 22 2.72 6.08 16.24
CA ASP A 22 2.45 4.93 17.09
C ASP A 22 3.74 4.20 17.57
N PHE A 23 4.85 4.93 17.81
CA PHE A 23 6.21 4.41 17.89
C PHE A 23 6.88 4.57 19.27
N ARG A 24 6.20 4.88 20.38
CA ARG A 24 6.94 5.28 21.61
C ARG A 24 6.68 4.56 22.93
N GLU A 25 6.17 3.35 22.91
CA GLU A 25 5.68 2.71 24.14
C GLU A 25 6.70 2.15 25.13
N TYR A 26 7.85 1.60 24.71
CA TYR A 26 8.74 0.96 25.68
C TYR A 26 9.36 1.97 26.68
N VAL A 27 9.42 3.26 26.30
CA VAL A 27 9.99 4.33 27.14
C VAL A 27 8.91 5.33 27.59
N ALA A 28 7.84 5.55 26.82
CA ALA A 28 6.80 6.55 27.08
C ALA A 28 5.54 6.05 27.82
N GLY A 29 5.51 4.78 28.22
CA GLY A 29 4.45 4.24 29.09
C GLY A 29 3.26 3.71 28.30
N ARG A 30 2.77 2.53 28.70
CA ARG A 30 1.67 1.83 28.03
C ARG A 30 0.33 2.54 28.30
N GLY A 31 -0.36 3.06 27.28
CA GLY A 31 -1.83 3.06 27.23
C GLY A 31 -2.51 4.14 26.38
N GLY A 32 -1.75 5.09 25.82
CA GLY A 32 -2.27 6.38 25.32
C GLY A 32 -2.70 6.39 23.86
N THR A 33 -2.91 7.59 23.30
CA THR A 33 -3.46 7.79 21.94
C THR A 33 -2.64 8.80 21.15
N SER A 34 -2.24 8.45 19.92
CA SER A 34 -1.51 9.33 19.00
C SER A 34 -2.40 10.39 18.36
N HIS A 35 -1.78 11.44 17.82
CA HIS A 35 -2.46 12.44 16.99
C HIS A 35 -3.22 11.79 15.84
N GLN A 36 -2.56 10.81 15.21
CA GLN A 36 -3.14 10.01 14.15
C GLN A 36 -4.35 9.20 14.63
N GLY A 37 -4.22 8.52 15.78
CA GLY A 37 -5.30 7.73 16.38
C GLY A 37 -6.52 8.58 16.74
N MET A 38 -6.32 9.74 17.37
CA MET A 38 -7.40 10.69 17.69
C MET A 38 -8.10 11.18 16.42
N THR A 39 -7.33 11.60 15.43
CA THR A 39 -7.83 12.11 14.14
C THR A 39 -8.63 11.04 13.41
N ARG A 40 -8.12 9.80 13.33
CA ARG A 40 -8.78 8.67 12.66
C ARG A 40 -10.12 8.35 13.32
N GLU A 41 -10.16 8.28 14.65
CA GLU A 41 -11.38 8.01 15.41
C GLU A 41 -12.45 9.09 15.19
N VAL A 42 -12.06 10.37 15.29
CA VAL A 42 -13.01 11.48 15.12
C VAL A 42 -13.53 11.55 13.68
N ILE A 43 -12.69 11.37 12.67
CA ILE A 43 -13.12 11.35 11.26
C ILE A 43 -14.05 10.16 10.99
N ASN A 44 -13.74 8.96 11.51
CA ASN A 44 -14.64 7.81 11.38
C ASN A 44 -16.02 8.11 11.99
N ASN A 45 -16.07 8.75 13.16
CA ASN A 45 -17.34 9.16 13.79
C ASN A 45 -18.08 10.24 12.99
N ILE A 46 -17.37 11.15 12.32
CA ILE A 46 -17.97 12.15 11.41
C ILE A 46 -18.56 11.50 10.16
N LEU A 47 -17.94 10.43 9.67
CA LEU A 47 -18.35 9.77 8.43
C LEU A 47 -19.48 8.77 8.63
N ILE A 48 -19.37 7.92 9.65
CA ILE A 48 -20.28 6.77 9.84
C ILE A 48 -20.81 6.64 11.28
N GLY A 49 -20.46 7.57 12.16
CA GLY A 49 -20.95 7.58 13.54
C GLY A 49 -22.38 8.11 13.67
N PRO A 50 -22.91 8.13 14.91
CA PRO A 50 -24.28 8.57 15.18
C PRO A 50 -24.57 10.03 14.76
N ASP A 51 -23.56 10.89 14.89
CA ASP A 51 -23.64 12.32 14.53
C ASP A 51 -22.91 12.60 13.19
N THR A 52 -23.09 11.69 12.23
CA THR A 52 -22.48 11.77 10.90
C THR A 52 -22.96 13.01 10.12
N TYR A 53 -22.07 13.56 9.29
CA TYR A 53 -22.45 14.58 8.30
C TYR A 53 -23.25 14.02 7.11
N PHE A 54 -23.29 12.70 6.96
CA PHE A 54 -23.86 12.00 5.79
C PHE A 54 -24.92 10.96 6.20
N PRO A 55 -25.97 11.36 6.96
CA PRO A 55 -26.97 10.43 7.49
C PRO A 55 -27.74 9.73 6.37
N GLY A 56 -27.76 8.40 6.39
CA GLY A 56 -28.42 7.58 5.36
C GLY A 56 -27.65 7.45 4.04
N GLU A 57 -26.54 8.19 3.88
CA GLU A 57 -25.67 8.11 2.71
C GLU A 57 -24.47 7.19 2.94
N ALA A 58 -23.89 7.15 4.14
CA ALA A 58 -22.74 6.28 4.44
C ALA A 58 -23.01 5.42 5.68
N THR A 59 -23.02 4.10 5.52
CA THR A 59 -23.18 3.14 6.63
C THR A 59 -21.88 2.39 6.96
N ARG A 60 -20.86 2.52 6.11
CA ARG A 60 -19.50 2.02 6.29
C ARG A 60 -18.52 2.95 5.57
N LEU A 61 -17.25 2.85 5.93
CA LEU A 61 -16.19 3.59 5.25
C LEU A 61 -15.91 2.95 3.90
N THR A 62 -15.80 3.79 2.87
CA THR A 62 -15.37 3.39 1.53
C THR A 62 -13.85 3.51 1.41
N THR A 63 -13.24 2.86 0.42
CA THR A 63 -11.79 2.98 0.16
C THR A 63 -11.35 4.44 -0.04
N TYR A 64 -12.22 5.28 -0.61
CA TYR A 64 -11.95 6.70 -0.85
C TYR A 64 -12.08 7.56 0.41
N MET A 65 -13.05 7.25 1.27
CA MET A 65 -13.17 7.87 2.59
C MET A 65 -11.95 7.55 3.45
N ILE A 66 -11.51 6.29 3.42
CA ILE A 66 -10.29 5.85 4.10
C ILE A 66 -9.09 6.61 3.55
N ALA A 67 -8.91 6.67 2.23
CA ALA A 67 -7.78 7.40 1.63
C ALA A 67 -7.76 8.88 2.04
N ALA A 68 -8.91 9.56 2.07
CA ALA A 68 -9.01 10.96 2.51
C ALA A 68 -8.67 11.13 4.00
N ARG A 69 -9.17 10.23 4.85
CA ARG A 69 -8.84 10.17 6.29
C ARG A 69 -7.34 10.00 6.50
N GLU A 70 -6.71 9.08 5.76
CA GLU A 70 -5.27 8.85 5.86
C GLU A 70 -4.46 10.06 5.40
N GLU A 71 -4.87 10.78 4.33
CA GLU A 71 -4.19 12.03 3.93
C GLU A 71 -4.23 13.11 5.04
N ILE A 72 -5.36 13.24 5.74
CA ILE A 72 -5.50 14.17 6.87
C ILE A 72 -4.65 13.69 8.06
N THR A 73 -4.65 12.39 8.31
CA THR A 73 -3.92 11.74 9.41
C THR A 73 -2.40 11.82 9.20
N ASP A 74 -1.93 11.62 7.97
CA ASP A 74 -0.52 11.73 7.59
C ASP A 74 -0.04 13.19 7.66
N ALA A 75 -0.87 14.16 7.28
CA ALA A 75 -0.51 15.59 7.39
C ALA A 75 -0.52 16.09 8.84
N ASN A 76 -1.40 15.54 9.68
CA ASN A 76 -1.39 15.75 11.11
C ASN A 76 -0.06 15.25 11.71
N MET A 77 0.32 14.02 11.40
CA MET A 77 1.60 13.44 11.79
C MET A 77 2.84 14.25 11.33
N GLN A 78 2.79 14.83 10.13
CA GLN A 78 3.94 15.51 9.51
C GLN A 78 4.36 16.81 10.22
N VAL A 79 3.50 17.45 11.01
CA VAL A 79 3.82 18.70 11.70
C VAL A 79 5.00 18.52 12.64
N ASP A 80 5.05 17.40 13.35
CA ASP A 80 6.15 17.06 14.22
C ASP A 80 7.50 16.89 13.49
N ASP A 81 7.54 16.62 12.18
CA ASP A 81 8.80 16.49 11.41
C ASP A 81 9.14 17.81 10.69
N ASP A 82 8.18 18.35 9.96
CA ASP A 82 8.37 19.53 9.11
C ASP A 82 8.44 20.83 9.92
N GLU A 83 7.84 20.84 11.11
CA GLU A 83 7.65 22.03 11.95
C GLU A 83 8.05 21.80 13.43
N ALA A 84 8.90 20.80 13.68
CA ALA A 84 9.48 20.42 14.99
C ALA A 84 10.12 21.55 15.82
N HIS A 85 10.35 22.70 15.20
CA HIS A 85 11.01 23.87 15.78
C HIS A 85 10.11 25.11 15.72
N ASP A 86 8.80 24.94 15.52
CA ASP A 86 7.81 26.01 15.51
C ASP A 86 6.92 25.97 16.76
N SER A 87 7.24 26.83 17.73
CA SER A 87 6.42 27.00 18.95
C SER A 87 4.95 27.30 18.68
N ALA A 88 4.58 27.90 17.55
CA ALA A 88 3.18 28.13 17.20
C ALA A 88 2.48 26.83 16.76
N ALA A 89 3.20 25.90 16.14
CA ALA A 89 2.68 24.61 15.70
C ALA A 89 2.35 23.70 16.88
N HIS A 90 3.05 23.85 18.01
CA HIS A 90 2.92 23.01 19.21
C HIS A 90 2.30 23.73 20.43
N PHE A 91 1.90 25.01 20.29
CA PHE A 91 1.43 25.87 21.39
C PHE A 91 2.44 26.05 22.54
N ASP A 92 3.72 25.79 22.29
CA ASP A 92 4.78 25.92 23.27
C ASP A 92 5.23 27.38 23.47
N GLY A 93 5.95 27.63 24.55
CA GLY A 93 6.53 28.93 24.91
C GLY A 93 5.49 30.03 25.08
N GLU A 94 4.28 29.69 25.56
CA GLU A 94 3.12 30.58 25.65
C GLU A 94 2.80 31.28 24.30
N ASN A 95 3.13 30.65 23.17
CA ASN A 95 2.88 31.18 21.83
C ASN A 95 1.40 31.01 21.41
N PHE A 96 0.47 31.26 22.34
CA PHE A 96 -0.96 31.24 22.10
C PHE A 96 -1.40 32.15 20.95
N PRO A 97 -0.85 33.38 20.77
CA PRO A 97 -1.20 34.19 19.61
C PRO A 97 -0.79 33.54 18.28
N GLY A 98 0.38 32.89 18.23
CA GLY A 98 0.87 32.18 17.04
C GLY A 98 0.01 30.97 16.71
N GLY A 99 -0.24 30.11 17.70
CA GLY A 99 -1.10 28.93 17.52
C GLY A 99 -2.53 29.31 17.14
N GLN A 100 -3.10 30.36 17.74
CA GLN A 100 -4.43 30.86 17.38
C GLN A 100 -4.48 31.41 15.94
N ALA A 101 -3.47 32.18 15.52
CA ALA A 101 -3.36 32.70 14.16
C ALA A 101 -3.18 31.58 13.13
N ARG A 102 -2.43 30.53 13.48
CA ARG A 102 -2.27 29.33 12.67
C ARG A 102 -3.61 28.62 12.47
N LEU A 103 -4.32 28.30 13.56
CA LEU A 103 -5.60 27.60 13.50
C LEU A 103 -6.67 28.40 12.73
N SER A 104 -6.83 29.70 12.99
CA SER A 104 -7.79 30.55 12.25
C SER A 104 -7.40 30.72 10.77
N GLY A 105 -6.09 30.87 10.49
CA GLY A 105 -5.56 30.91 9.13
C GLY A 105 -5.83 29.63 8.33
N SER A 106 -5.68 28.45 8.95
CA SER A 106 -5.98 27.17 8.29
C SER A 106 -7.47 27.04 7.94
N VAL A 107 -8.40 27.54 8.77
CA VAL A 107 -9.83 27.60 8.40
C VAL A 107 -10.04 28.36 7.09
N ALA A 108 -9.40 29.52 6.94
CA ALA A 108 -9.50 30.33 5.72
C ALA A 108 -8.88 29.63 4.51
N LYS A 109 -7.69 29.03 4.66
CA LYS A 109 -7.00 28.30 3.58
C LYS A 109 -7.80 27.09 3.09
N ILE A 110 -8.36 26.28 4.01
CA ILE A 110 -9.17 25.10 3.66
C ILE A 110 -10.39 25.53 2.84
N LYS A 111 -11.11 26.57 3.29
CA LYS A 111 -12.28 27.10 2.57
C LYS A 111 -11.90 27.65 1.19
N ALA A 112 -10.77 28.35 1.08
CA ALA A 112 -10.27 28.86 -0.20
C ALA A 112 -9.89 27.72 -1.16
N ALA A 113 -9.19 26.70 -0.67
CA ALA A 113 -8.79 25.53 -1.44
C ALA A 113 -10.00 24.77 -1.98
N LEU A 114 -11.04 24.56 -1.16
CA LEU A 114 -12.31 23.93 -1.56
C LEU A 114 -13.25 24.82 -2.40
N SER A 115 -12.89 26.09 -2.61
CA SER A 115 -13.65 27.04 -3.45
C SER A 115 -12.89 27.48 -4.70
N SER A 116 -11.67 26.97 -4.89
CA SER A 116 -10.81 27.27 -6.03
C SER A 116 -11.25 26.51 -7.30
N SER A 117 -10.82 27.01 -8.46
CA SER A 117 -11.02 26.35 -9.76
C SER A 117 -9.70 26.36 -10.53
N PRO A 118 -9.03 25.20 -10.70
CA PRO A 118 -9.40 23.88 -10.19
C PRO A 118 -9.33 23.79 -8.66
N LEU A 119 -10.00 22.79 -8.07
CA LEU A 119 -10.00 22.53 -6.63
C LEU A 119 -8.62 22.06 -6.15
N ASP A 120 -8.19 22.52 -4.97
CA ASP A 120 -6.97 22.04 -4.31
C ASP A 120 -7.29 21.17 -3.08
N VAL A 121 -7.71 19.94 -3.34
CA VAL A 121 -8.14 19.00 -2.29
C VAL A 121 -6.96 18.56 -1.41
N LYS A 122 -5.77 18.45 -1.99
CA LYS A 122 -4.55 18.06 -1.28
C LYS A 122 -4.19 19.13 -0.24
N LEU A 123 -4.19 20.40 -0.64
CA LEU A 123 -3.98 21.51 0.29
C LEU A 123 -5.03 21.51 1.40
N ALA A 124 -6.32 21.39 1.05
CA ALA A 124 -7.40 21.37 2.04
C ALA A 124 -7.24 20.28 3.11
N ARG A 125 -6.92 19.04 2.70
CA ARG A 125 -6.70 17.92 3.63
C ARG A 125 -5.42 18.08 4.44
N SER A 126 -4.34 18.55 3.81
CA SER A 126 -3.07 18.76 4.51
C SER A 126 -3.14 19.87 5.56
N GLU A 127 -3.78 21.00 5.23
CA GLU A 127 -4.01 22.10 6.19
C GLU A 127 -4.95 21.69 7.31
N LEU A 128 -5.97 20.87 7.03
CA LEU A 128 -6.82 20.32 8.09
C LEU A 128 -6.02 19.43 9.03
N GLY A 129 -5.24 18.47 8.51
CA GLY A 129 -4.41 17.59 9.31
C GLY A 129 -3.43 18.37 10.19
N SER A 130 -2.70 19.29 9.57
CA SER A 130 -1.73 20.15 10.25
C SER A 130 -2.37 21.01 11.35
N ALA A 131 -3.54 21.60 11.11
CA ALA A 131 -4.27 22.34 12.13
C ALA A 131 -4.76 21.45 13.28
N LEU A 132 -5.18 20.20 12.98
CA LEU A 132 -5.58 19.25 14.02
C LEU A 132 -4.42 18.85 14.92
N HIS A 133 -3.20 18.79 14.41
CA HIS A 133 -1.99 18.55 15.21
C HIS A 133 -1.83 19.65 16.25
N THR A 134 -1.72 20.90 15.78
CA THR A 134 -1.61 22.08 16.63
C THR A 134 -2.74 22.18 17.65
N LEU A 135 -3.97 21.87 17.25
CA LEU A 135 -5.11 21.86 18.15
C LEU A 135 -4.99 20.81 19.26
N GLN A 136 -4.46 19.64 18.95
CA GLN A 136 -4.30 18.55 19.90
C GLN A 136 -3.18 18.85 20.90
N ASP A 137 -2.06 19.43 20.43
CA ASP A 137 -0.93 19.87 21.27
C ASP A 137 -1.33 20.92 22.31
N PHE A 138 -2.28 21.80 21.99
CA PHE A 138 -2.82 22.73 22.98
C PHE A 138 -3.28 22.01 24.26
N TYR A 139 -3.90 20.82 24.15
CA TYR A 139 -4.42 20.10 25.32
C TYR A 139 -3.36 19.29 26.07
N SER A 140 -2.26 18.93 25.42
CA SER A 140 -1.14 18.25 26.07
C SER A 140 -0.12 19.23 26.64
N HIS A 141 0.15 20.36 25.97
CA HIS A 141 1.23 21.29 26.30
C HIS A 141 0.78 22.52 27.10
N SER A 142 -0.53 22.81 27.18
CA SER A 142 -1.06 23.88 28.05
C SER A 142 -1.58 23.37 29.39
N ASN A 143 -1.87 24.29 30.31
CA ASN A 143 -2.51 23.99 31.60
C ASN A 143 -4.05 23.87 31.53
N TRP A 144 -4.66 23.74 30.34
CA TRP A 144 -6.13 23.75 30.20
C TRP A 144 -6.82 22.69 31.07
N ILE A 145 -6.25 21.49 31.15
CA ILE A 145 -6.79 20.37 31.93
C ILE A 145 -6.60 20.61 33.43
N GLU A 146 -5.49 21.22 33.82
CA GLU A 146 -5.11 21.57 35.19
C GLU A 146 -5.98 22.69 35.76
N LEU A 147 -6.49 23.59 34.90
CA LEU A 147 -7.53 24.58 35.26
C LEU A 147 -8.90 23.93 35.56
N GLY A 148 -9.01 22.60 35.48
CA GLY A 148 -10.23 21.85 35.78
C GLY A 148 -11.18 21.71 34.59
N ASN A 149 -10.79 22.16 33.40
CA ASN A 149 -11.63 22.06 32.21
C ASN A 149 -11.67 20.62 31.69
N ARG A 150 -12.85 20.19 31.26
CA ARG A 150 -13.11 18.87 30.66
C ARG A 150 -13.88 18.96 29.34
N LEU A 151 -14.02 20.18 28.83
CA LEU A 151 -14.61 20.49 27.54
C LEU A 151 -13.60 21.27 26.68
N PRO A 152 -13.75 21.28 25.35
CA PRO A 152 -12.88 22.06 24.48
C PRO A 152 -12.91 23.55 24.82
N HIS A 153 -11.81 24.25 24.57
CA HIS A 153 -11.78 25.70 24.65
C HIS A 153 -12.71 26.28 23.55
N PRO A 154 -13.69 27.13 23.89
CA PRO A 154 -14.71 27.58 22.92
C PRO A 154 -14.14 28.47 21.82
N ASP A 155 -13.12 29.25 22.13
CA ASP A 155 -12.53 30.21 21.20
C ASP A 155 -11.36 29.66 20.36
N LEU A 156 -10.88 28.45 20.62
CA LEU A 156 -9.66 27.93 19.97
C LEU A 156 -9.89 27.73 18.46
N GLY A 157 -9.05 28.36 17.64
CA GLY A 157 -9.18 28.39 16.18
C GLY A 157 -10.18 29.41 15.62
N THR A 158 -10.82 30.21 16.46
CA THR A 158 -11.65 31.37 16.05
C THR A 158 -10.80 32.64 15.91
N GLU A 159 -11.41 33.78 15.57
CA GLU A 159 -10.73 35.08 15.56
C GLU A 159 -10.55 35.68 16.97
N THR A 160 -11.13 35.05 18.00
CA THR A 160 -11.04 35.53 19.39
C THR A 160 -9.66 35.25 19.97
N SER A 161 -9.03 36.27 20.56
CA SER A 161 -7.74 36.11 21.24
C SER A 161 -7.89 35.34 22.56
N LEU A 162 -6.97 34.42 22.81
CA LEU A 162 -6.91 33.67 24.06
C LEU A 162 -6.37 34.55 25.21
N VAL A 163 -6.89 34.33 26.41
CA VAL A 163 -6.42 35.03 27.62
C VAL A 163 -5.43 34.13 28.36
N PHE A 164 -4.17 34.55 28.41
CA PHE A 164 -3.06 33.79 28.99
C PHE A 164 -2.20 34.67 29.89
N ALA A 165 -1.32 34.03 30.66
CA ALA A 165 -0.45 34.70 31.61
C ALA A 165 0.48 35.70 30.90
N PRO A 166 0.75 36.87 31.51
CA PRO A 166 1.74 37.80 30.97
C PRO A 166 3.12 37.13 30.84
N GLU A 167 3.89 37.53 29.83
CA GLU A 167 5.24 37.00 29.55
C GLU A 167 6.17 37.04 30.78
N ARG A 168 6.03 38.08 31.62
CA ARG A 168 6.86 38.25 32.84
C ARG A 168 6.18 37.82 34.15
N ALA A 169 5.04 37.14 34.09
CA ALA A 169 4.43 36.56 35.26
C ALA A 169 4.99 35.15 35.50
N ASP A 170 5.30 34.84 36.76
CA ASP A 170 5.60 33.46 37.14
C ASP A 170 4.34 32.60 36.91
N THR A 171 4.52 31.46 36.27
CA THR A 171 3.43 30.50 35.99
C THR A 171 3.74 29.12 36.56
N CYS A 172 4.94 28.92 37.09
CA CYS A 172 5.42 27.63 37.56
C CYS A 172 6.30 27.71 38.81
N LYS A 173 6.40 26.60 39.51
CA LYS A 173 7.25 26.35 40.68
C LYS A 173 8.02 25.06 40.49
N ASP A 174 9.05 24.85 41.30
CA ASP A 174 9.78 23.59 41.32
C ASP A 174 8.85 22.43 41.71
N CYS A 175 8.97 21.31 40.99
CA CYS A 175 8.26 20.08 41.34
C CYS A 175 8.85 19.48 42.63
N PRO A 176 8.03 19.13 43.63
CA PRO A 176 8.49 18.42 44.81
C PRO A 176 9.17 17.08 44.50
N GLY A 177 10.28 16.80 45.20
CA GLY A 177 11.03 15.55 45.12
C GLY A 177 12.31 15.67 44.29
N ASP A 178 13.40 15.06 44.77
CA ASP A 178 14.63 14.96 43.99
C ASP A 178 14.44 13.93 42.88
N PHE A 179 14.61 14.35 41.63
CA PHE A 179 14.86 13.41 40.55
C PHE A 179 16.13 12.63 40.91
N ASP A 180 16.10 11.30 40.78
CA ASP A 180 17.25 10.45 41.07
C ASP A 180 18.34 10.68 40.00
N LEU A 181 19.08 11.77 40.15
CA LEU A 181 20.24 12.15 39.34
C LEU A 181 21.28 11.02 39.35
N GLY A 182 21.32 10.21 40.41
CA GLY A 182 22.15 9.01 40.51
C GLY A 182 21.69 7.92 39.54
N CYS A 183 20.38 7.66 39.45
CA CYS A 183 19.79 6.75 38.46
C CYS A 183 20.01 7.26 37.04
N ALA A 184 19.72 8.51 36.74
CA ALA A 184 19.90 9.06 35.39
C ALA A 184 21.38 9.08 34.94
N ALA A 185 22.31 9.46 35.83
CA ALA A 185 23.75 9.38 35.56
C ALA A 185 24.19 7.92 35.38
N THR A 186 23.72 7.00 36.23
CA THR A 186 24.03 5.57 36.12
C THR A 186 23.50 4.95 34.82
N CYS A 187 22.36 5.42 34.33
CA CYS A 187 21.74 4.99 33.08
C CYS A 187 22.41 5.59 31.84
N ALA A 188 22.86 6.86 31.91
CA ALA A 188 23.59 7.51 30.83
C ALA A 188 24.99 6.91 30.60
N VAL A 189 25.63 6.37 31.65
CA VAL A 189 27.02 5.86 31.57
C VAL A 189 27.08 4.39 31.11
N ARG A 190 25.99 3.61 31.24
CA ARG A 190 26.02 2.14 31.03
C ARG A 190 25.80 1.67 29.60
N SER A 191 25.42 2.53 28.65
CA SER A 191 25.09 2.09 27.30
C SER A 191 25.17 3.19 26.25
N SER A 192 25.90 2.94 25.15
CA SER A 192 25.78 3.71 23.90
C SER A 192 24.55 3.31 23.07
N ASN A 193 23.82 2.27 23.50
CA ASN A 193 22.57 1.85 22.91
C ASN A 193 21.41 2.62 23.59
N PRO A 194 20.70 3.50 22.86
CA PRO A 194 19.61 4.32 23.39
C PRO A 194 18.43 3.49 23.92
N PHE A 195 18.26 2.24 23.45
CA PHE A 195 17.26 1.31 23.94
C PHE A 195 17.50 0.94 25.41
N ILE A 196 18.72 0.52 25.77
CA ILE A 196 19.08 0.15 27.15
C ILE A 196 19.05 1.37 28.08
N THR A 197 19.44 2.55 27.57
CA THR A 197 19.37 3.81 28.30
C THR A 197 17.92 4.17 28.63
N GLY A 198 16.99 4.02 27.68
CA GLY A 198 15.55 4.24 27.89
C GLY A 198 14.94 3.31 28.94
N ILE A 199 15.26 2.00 28.90
CA ILE A 199 14.78 1.02 29.90
C ILE A 199 15.31 1.35 31.29
N CYS A 200 16.58 1.71 31.39
CA CYS A 200 17.19 2.08 32.66
C CYS A 200 16.57 3.35 33.23
N LEU A 201 16.32 4.37 32.39
CA LEU A 201 15.65 5.60 32.80
C LEU A 201 14.21 5.36 33.26
N ALA A 202 13.49 4.40 32.68
CA ALA A 202 12.15 3.99 33.11
C ALA A 202 12.09 3.44 34.55
N LEU A 203 13.23 3.08 35.14
CA LEU A 203 13.33 2.64 36.54
C LEU A 203 13.63 3.79 37.52
N CYS A 204 13.85 5.01 37.03
CA CYS A 204 14.11 6.16 37.88
C CYS A 204 12.81 6.75 38.44
N THR A 205 12.86 7.27 39.68
CA THR A 205 11.75 8.00 40.29
C THR A 205 11.60 9.39 39.67
N CYS A 206 10.39 9.73 39.22
CA CYS A 206 10.06 11.04 38.69
C CYS A 206 9.66 12.02 39.81
N PRO A 207 9.99 13.32 39.70
CA PRO A 207 9.44 14.34 40.59
C PRO A 207 7.92 14.44 40.42
N ASP A 208 7.21 14.76 41.49
CA ASP A 208 5.76 14.99 41.45
C ASP A 208 5.50 16.41 40.93
N CYS A 209 5.11 16.54 39.67
CA CYS A 209 4.79 17.84 39.08
C CYS A 209 3.30 18.20 39.15
N SER A 210 2.46 17.42 39.83
CA SER A 210 0.99 17.64 39.86
C SER A 210 0.54 18.99 40.44
N SER A 211 1.43 19.70 41.15
CA SER A 211 1.14 20.98 41.82
C SER A 211 2.14 22.08 41.48
N ASN A 212 2.86 21.95 40.35
CA ASN A 212 3.91 22.89 39.96
C ASN A 212 3.38 24.17 39.29
N LEU A 213 2.09 24.29 38.99
CA LEU A 213 1.49 25.48 38.37
C LEU A 213 1.19 26.59 39.41
N ASP A 214 1.54 27.83 39.07
CA ASP A 214 1.31 29.03 39.90
C ASP A 214 0.51 30.13 39.19
N THR A 215 -0.44 29.74 38.34
CA THR A 215 -1.31 30.67 37.63
C THR A 215 -2.72 30.10 37.49
N SER A 216 -3.70 31.01 37.43
CA SER A 216 -5.09 30.69 37.05
C SER A 216 -5.42 31.10 35.62
N LEU A 217 -4.46 31.69 34.91
CA LEU A 217 -4.55 32.00 33.48
C LEU A 217 -3.92 30.86 32.67
N LEU A 218 -4.18 30.85 31.35
CA LEU A 218 -3.51 29.91 30.45
C LEU A 218 -1.98 30.10 30.49
N THR A 219 -1.25 28.99 30.51
CA THR A 219 0.21 28.89 30.32
C THR A 219 0.51 27.61 29.55
N SER A 220 1.64 27.56 28.85
CA SER A 220 2.15 26.34 28.21
C SER A 220 3.63 26.13 28.50
N GLY A 221 4.12 24.93 28.18
CA GLY A 221 5.51 24.55 28.37
C GLY A 221 6.43 25.26 27.40
N TYR A 222 7.62 25.69 27.85
CA TYR A 222 8.68 26.16 26.96
C TYR A 222 9.55 24.97 26.53
N TYR A 223 9.75 24.79 25.22
CA TYR A 223 10.57 23.72 24.67
C TYR A 223 11.85 24.25 24.00
N GLY A 224 12.98 23.57 24.21
CA GLY A 224 14.27 24.00 23.66
C GLY A 224 14.37 23.84 22.15
N GLY A 225 14.69 24.92 21.42
CA GLY A 225 14.93 24.89 19.98
C GLY A 225 13.79 25.42 19.11
N GLU A 226 12.66 25.82 19.70
CA GLU A 226 11.46 26.27 18.98
C GLU A 226 11.33 27.79 18.78
N GLY A 227 12.46 28.49 18.86
CA GLY A 227 12.54 29.94 18.64
C GLY A 227 11.92 30.81 19.74
N ARG A 228 11.55 30.22 20.89
CA ARG A 228 11.13 30.95 22.10
C ARG A 228 11.85 30.45 23.35
N ASP A 229 12.76 31.28 23.83
CA ASP A 229 13.44 31.04 25.10
C ASP A 229 12.61 31.51 26.28
N VAL A 230 12.81 30.87 27.43
CA VAL A 230 12.21 31.32 28.68
C VAL A 230 12.73 32.73 29.04
N PRO A 231 11.85 33.71 29.36
CA PRO A 231 12.32 35.02 29.75
C PRO A 231 13.19 34.98 31.01
N ALA A 232 14.28 35.76 31.02
CA ALA A 232 15.23 35.74 32.12
C ALA A 232 14.61 36.26 33.44
N GLY A 233 14.80 35.50 34.52
CA GLY A 233 14.41 35.91 35.88
C GLY A 233 12.94 35.72 36.23
N VAL A 234 12.21 34.92 35.46
CA VAL A 234 10.82 34.49 35.76
C VAL A 234 10.71 32.98 35.78
N ALA A 235 9.82 32.47 36.62
CA ALA A 235 9.56 31.05 36.79
C ALA A 235 8.43 30.61 35.83
N LYS A 236 8.80 30.25 34.60
CA LYS A 236 7.90 29.62 33.62
C LYS A 236 7.97 28.10 33.69
N CYS A 237 6.95 27.44 33.17
CA CYS A 237 6.97 25.99 33.04
C CYS A 237 7.75 25.61 31.79
N ASN A 238 8.70 24.67 31.90
CA ASN A 238 9.22 24.02 30.70
C ASN A 238 8.15 23.05 30.18
N HIS A 239 8.33 22.59 28.95
CA HIS A 239 7.56 21.45 28.43
C HIS A 239 7.85 20.21 29.28
N GLY A 240 9.14 19.99 29.59
CA GLY A 240 9.65 18.89 30.39
C GLY A 240 9.76 17.58 29.61
N GLY A 241 10.32 16.57 30.27
CA GLY A 241 10.58 15.25 29.67
C GLY A 241 12.04 15.03 29.22
N LEU A 242 12.27 13.90 28.56
CA LEU A 242 13.61 13.45 28.15
C LEU A 242 14.22 14.21 26.97
N THR A 243 13.38 14.82 26.15
CA THR A 243 13.74 15.49 24.89
C THR A 243 13.67 17.00 24.99
N ASP A 244 13.19 17.54 26.10
CA ASP A 244 13.22 18.98 26.31
C ASP A 244 14.64 19.42 26.72
N PHE A 245 15.30 20.13 25.81
CA PHE A 245 16.64 20.69 26.00
C PHE A 245 16.60 22.19 26.35
N SER A 246 15.43 22.73 26.71
CA SER A 246 15.30 24.11 27.18
C SER A 246 16.17 24.37 28.41
N THR A 247 16.65 25.60 28.55
CA THR A 247 17.27 26.03 29.81
C THR A 247 16.18 26.09 30.88
N PRO A 248 16.26 25.33 31.99
CA PRO A 248 15.17 25.26 32.95
C PRO A 248 15.01 26.60 33.66
N SER A 249 13.83 27.20 33.60
CA SER A 249 13.47 28.32 34.47
C SER A 249 13.10 27.90 35.88
N ILE A 250 12.70 26.64 36.03
CA ILE A 250 12.40 25.97 37.28
C ILE A 250 13.10 24.60 37.32
N GLY A 251 13.52 24.18 38.50
CA GLY A 251 13.96 22.82 38.80
C GLY A 251 15.05 22.26 37.88
N GLN A 252 14.86 20.99 37.51
CA GLN A 252 15.72 20.27 36.56
C GLN A 252 15.08 20.25 35.16
N TYR A 253 15.86 19.96 34.10
CA TYR A 253 15.43 19.87 32.68
C TYR A 253 14.19 18.99 32.41
N ARG A 254 13.75 18.19 33.37
CA ARG A 254 12.62 17.26 33.25
C ARG A 254 11.35 17.75 33.92
N ALA A 255 11.42 18.80 34.74
CA ALA A 255 10.23 19.42 35.32
C ALA A 255 9.50 20.21 34.23
N GLY A 256 8.17 20.11 34.20
CA GLY A 256 7.36 20.75 33.16
C GLY A 256 5.89 20.42 33.31
N ILE A 257 5.14 20.57 32.22
CA ILE A 257 3.66 20.46 32.23
C ILE A 257 3.07 19.58 31.13
N ASN A 258 3.88 18.99 30.23
CA ASN A 258 3.31 18.20 29.14
C ASN A 258 2.61 16.92 29.63
N LYS A 259 1.62 16.49 28.83
CA LYS A 259 0.73 15.34 29.08
C LYS A 259 0.80 14.34 27.94
N ASP A 260 1.91 14.30 27.21
CA ASP A 260 1.99 13.59 25.94
C ASP A 260 1.86 12.08 26.09
N SER A 261 2.19 11.55 27.25
CA SER A 261 2.28 10.12 27.47
C SER A 261 1.93 9.73 28.90
N PHE A 262 1.77 8.43 29.14
CA PHE A 262 1.55 7.89 30.48
C PHE A 262 2.85 7.77 31.32
N SER A 263 4.02 7.99 30.73
CA SER A 263 5.30 7.93 31.42
C SER A 263 5.71 9.28 31.98
N CYS A 264 5.92 9.32 33.30
CA CYS A 264 6.40 10.50 33.98
C CYS A 264 7.82 10.95 33.54
N ASN A 265 8.58 10.10 32.86
CA ASN A 265 9.89 10.45 32.30
C ASN A 265 9.80 11.31 31.02
N TRP A 266 8.67 11.25 30.34
CA TRP A 266 8.39 12.01 29.13
C TRP A 266 7.40 13.14 29.41
N SER A 267 6.42 12.84 30.26
CA SER A 267 5.32 13.74 30.55
C SER A 267 5.24 13.97 32.05
N PRO A 268 5.71 15.12 32.55
CA PRO A 268 5.66 15.45 33.97
C PRO A 268 4.24 15.39 34.55
N HIS A 269 3.22 15.59 33.71
CA HIS A 269 1.80 15.50 34.06
C HIS A 269 1.13 14.26 33.45
N SER A 270 1.86 13.14 33.35
CA SER A 270 1.38 11.92 32.69
C SER A 270 0.05 11.36 33.23
N ASN A 271 -0.29 11.66 34.48
CA ASN A 271 -1.56 11.28 35.10
C ASN A 271 -2.79 11.98 34.49
N LEU A 272 -2.61 13.04 33.69
CA LEU A 272 -3.67 13.78 33.00
C LEU A 272 -3.76 13.44 31.51
N HIS A 273 -2.96 12.50 31.03
CA HIS A 273 -2.93 12.11 29.61
C HIS A 273 -4.31 11.69 29.10
N THR A 274 -5.03 10.86 29.84
CA THR A 274 -6.38 10.38 29.45
C THR A 274 -7.37 11.53 29.26
N GLU A 275 -7.37 12.47 30.21
CA GLU A 275 -8.21 13.66 30.17
C GLU A 275 -7.83 14.55 28.99
N ALA A 276 -6.52 14.78 28.77
CA ALA A 276 -6.03 15.55 27.63
C ALA A 276 -6.48 14.94 26.30
N VAL A 277 -6.30 13.63 26.10
CA VAL A 277 -6.77 12.91 24.89
C VAL A 277 -8.27 13.07 24.71
N THR A 278 -9.03 12.89 25.79
CA THR A 278 -10.51 12.97 25.75
C THR A 278 -10.95 14.35 25.27
N VAL A 279 -10.39 15.41 25.84
CA VAL A 279 -10.73 16.78 25.45
C VAL A 279 -10.21 17.11 24.06
N ALA A 280 -9.02 16.64 23.69
CA ALA A 280 -8.44 16.83 22.35
C ALA A 280 -9.29 16.20 21.25
N LYS A 281 -9.90 15.03 21.47
CA LYS A 281 -10.88 14.42 20.55
C LYS A 281 -12.15 15.26 20.41
N LEU A 282 -12.69 15.74 21.52
CA LEU A 282 -13.85 16.65 21.50
C LEU A 282 -13.52 17.95 20.76
N ALA A 283 -12.33 18.49 20.97
CA ALA A 283 -11.86 19.70 20.32
C ALA A 283 -11.64 19.48 18.82
N THR A 284 -11.06 18.35 18.44
CA THR A 284 -10.90 17.92 17.03
C THR A 284 -12.26 17.94 16.33
N ARG A 285 -13.32 17.38 16.96
CA ARG A 285 -14.68 17.48 16.41
C ARG A 285 -15.17 18.93 16.31
N GLN A 286 -15.04 19.71 17.39
CA GLN A 286 -15.45 21.12 17.41
C GLN A 286 -14.76 21.95 16.31
N TYR A 287 -13.47 21.73 16.08
CA TYR A 287 -12.71 22.45 15.07
C TYR A 287 -13.11 22.02 13.65
N ILE A 288 -13.35 20.72 13.43
CA ILE A 288 -13.90 20.26 12.14
C ILE A 288 -15.30 20.85 11.90
N ASP A 289 -16.15 20.97 12.93
CA ASP A 289 -17.42 21.66 12.83
C ASP A 289 -17.23 23.14 12.46
N LEU A 290 -16.23 23.84 13.03
CA LEU A 290 -15.88 25.22 12.68
C LEU A 290 -15.43 25.37 11.21
N VAL A 291 -14.55 24.47 10.76
CA VAL A 291 -14.06 24.43 9.36
C VAL A 291 -15.23 24.19 8.41
N THR A 292 -16.10 23.24 8.74
CA THR A 292 -17.13 22.73 7.82
C THR A 292 -18.47 23.46 7.90
N ARG A 293 -18.69 24.34 8.89
CA ARG A 293 -19.96 25.05 9.12
C ARG A 293 -20.51 25.74 7.86
N ASP A 294 -19.62 26.40 7.11
CA ASP A 294 -19.99 27.20 5.94
C ASP A 294 -19.70 26.47 4.61
N LEU A 295 -19.28 25.19 4.67
CA LEU A 295 -19.06 24.37 3.48
C LEU A 295 -20.37 23.78 2.97
N THR A 296 -20.54 23.79 1.66
CA THR A 296 -21.64 23.09 0.99
C THR A 296 -21.51 21.57 1.12
N THR A 297 -22.60 20.81 0.96
CA THR A 297 -22.55 19.34 0.98
C THR A 297 -21.53 18.77 -0.02
N PRO A 298 -21.44 19.24 -1.29
CA PRO A 298 -20.38 18.79 -2.20
C PRO A 298 -18.97 19.04 -1.68
N GLN A 299 -18.70 20.20 -1.06
CA GLN A 299 -17.38 20.49 -0.49
C GLN A 299 -17.03 19.56 0.69
N LYS A 300 -18.00 19.25 1.55
CA LYS A 300 -17.80 18.25 2.63
C LYS A 300 -17.52 16.86 2.05
N ARG A 301 -18.25 16.46 1.01
CA ARG A 301 -18.02 15.19 0.30
C ARG A 301 -16.60 15.11 -0.24
N ILE A 302 -16.12 16.17 -0.89
CA ILE A 302 -14.75 16.27 -1.43
C ILE A 302 -13.71 16.17 -0.31
N LEU A 303 -13.87 16.96 0.76
CA LEU A 303 -12.92 17.00 1.89
C LEU A 303 -12.73 15.61 2.52
N PHE A 304 -13.83 14.88 2.78
CA PHE A 304 -13.80 13.59 3.46
C PHE A 304 -13.84 12.38 2.51
N GLY A 305 -13.71 12.57 1.20
CA GLY A 305 -13.65 11.47 0.23
C GLY A 305 -14.97 10.69 0.07
N VAL A 306 -16.11 11.31 0.40
CA VAL A 306 -17.44 10.70 0.21
C VAL A 306 -17.85 10.86 -1.23
N GLY A 307 -18.12 9.75 -1.92
CA GLY A 307 -18.47 9.77 -3.33
C GLY A 307 -17.23 9.89 -4.22
N PRO A 308 -16.66 8.78 -4.69
CA PRO A 308 -15.44 8.81 -5.50
C PRO A 308 -15.59 9.72 -6.71
N PRO A 309 -14.60 10.55 -7.01
CA PRO A 309 -14.58 11.32 -8.24
C PRO A 309 -14.65 10.40 -9.46
N LEU A 310 -15.40 10.82 -10.48
CA LEU A 310 -15.59 10.05 -11.70
C LEU A 310 -15.36 10.92 -12.92
N ALA A 311 -14.42 10.50 -13.77
CA ALA A 311 -14.07 11.20 -14.99
C ALA A 311 -14.30 10.36 -16.23
N PHE A 312 -14.59 11.05 -17.33
CA PHE A 312 -14.74 10.48 -18.66
C PHE A 312 -13.86 11.24 -19.64
N ALA A 313 -12.95 10.53 -20.31
CA ALA A 313 -12.27 11.01 -21.50
C ALA A 313 -12.93 10.37 -22.73
N ILE A 314 -13.62 11.17 -23.54
CA ILE A 314 -14.47 10.66 -24.63
C ILE A 314 -13.97 11.21 -25.95
N ASP A 315 -13.69 10.30 -26.88
CA ASP A 315 -13.40 10.60 -28.26
C ASP A 315 -14.64 11.22 -28.96
N THR A 316 -14.44 12.34 -29.64
CA THR A 316 -15.47 13.11 -30.32
C THR A 316 -15.26 13.25 -31.83
N THR A 317 -14.37 12.41 -32.38
CA THR A 317 -14.04 12.38 -33.80
C THR A 317 -15.22 11.89 -34.64
N GLY A 318 -15.12 12.03 -35.96
CA GLY A 318 -16.19 11.63 -36.88
C GLY A 318 -16.51 10.12 -36.86
N SER A 319 -15.51 9.27 -36.59
CA SER A 319 -15.67 7.81 -36.53
C SER A 319 -16.57 7.36 -35.38
N MET A 320 -16.55 8.12 -34.28
CA MET A 320 -17.45 7.93 -33.12
C MET A 320 -18.93 8.15 -33.44
N GLY A 321 -19.30 8.62 -34.63
CA GLY A 321 -20.68 8.96 -35.00
C GLY A 321 -21.69 7.82 -34.81
N GLY A 322 -21.27 6.56 -34.96
CA GLY A 322 -22.11 5.40 -34.66
C GLY A 322 -22.33 5.16 -33.16
N TYR A 323 -21.35 5.50 -32.32
CA TYR A 323 -21.30 5.12 -30.91
C TYR A 323 -21.73 6.24 -29.96
N ILE A 324 -21.48 7.51 -30.33
CA ILE A 324 -21.53 8.65 -29.40
C ILE A 324 -22.90 8.85 -28.75
N ALA A 325 -24.00 8.55 -29.46
CA ALA A 325 -25.35 8.71 -28.93
C ALA A 325 -25.61 7.71 -27.79
N ALA A 326 -25.25 6.45 -28.01
CA ALA A 326 -25.32 5.41 -26.98
C ALA A 326 -24.42 5.77 -25.80
N VAL A 327 -23.16 6.17 -26.05
CA VAL A 327 -22.20 6.57 -25.00
C VAL A 327 -22.75 7.68 -24.11
N ARG A 328 -23.43 8.69 -24.67
CA ARG A 328 -24.07 9.78 -23.90
C ARG A 328 -25.19 9.25 -23.01
N GLU A 329 -26.13 8.51 -23.61
CA GLU A 329 -27.30 7.98 -22.90
C GLU A 329 -26.87 7.10 -21.73
N GLU A 330 -25.92 6.21 -21.99
CA GLU A 330 -25.40 5.25 -21.05
C GLU A 330 -24.57 5.90 -19.92
N THR A 331 -23.71 6.86 -20.25
CA THR A 331 -22.97 7.63 -19.22
C THR A 331 -23.94 8.37 -18.31
N LYS A 332 -24.99 9.00 -18.87
CA LYS A 332 -26.04 9.65 -18.06
C LYS A 332 -26.76 8.66 -17.14
N ARG A 333 -27.06 7.45 -17.62
CA ARG A 333 -27.73 6.40 -16.83
C ARG A 333 -26.92 6.00 -15.60
N ILE A 334 -25.60 5.90 -15.73
CA ILE A 334 -24.68 5.61 -14.60
C ILE A 334 -24.78 6.72 -13.56
N VAL A 335 -24.64 7.98 -14.00
CA VAL A 335 -24.68 9.12 -13.08
C VAL A 335 -26.02 9.20 -12.37
N GLN A 336 -27.13 9.10 -13.10
CA GLN A 336 -28.48 9.15 -12.53
C GLN A 336 -28.74 8.03 -11.51
N GLY A 337 -28.23 6.82 -11.76
CA GLY A 337 -28.37 5.70 -10.83
C GLY A 337 -27.63 5.85 -9.50
N ARG A 338 -26.72 6.83 -9.40
CA ARG A 338 -25.90 7.09 -8.22
C ARG A 338 -26.33 8.32 -7.42
N ILE A 339 -27.20 9.16 -7.97
CA ILE A 339 -27.65 10.37 -7.27
C ILE A 339 -28.38 9.97 -5.98
N GLY A 340 -27.98 10.58 -4.87
CA GLY A 340 -28.53 10.30 -3.53
C GLY A 340 -28.03 9.01 -2.90
N THR A 341 -26.98 8.38 -3.43
CA THR A 341 -26.34 7.19 -2.84
C THR A 341 -24.90 7.51 -2.39
N PRO A 342 -24.26 6.67 -1.55
CA PRO A 342 -22.84 6.80 -1.24
C PRO A 342 -21.94 6.86 -2.49
N ASP A 343 -22.37 6.22 -3.58
CA ASP A 343 -21.65 6.18 -4.86
C ASP A 343 -21.83 7.45 -5.71
N GLN A 344 -22.62 8.45 -5.28
CA GLN A 344 -22.74 9.71 -6.00
C GLN A 344 -21.36 10.37 -6.11
N PRO A 345 -20.82 10.61 -7.32
CA PRO A 345 -19.51 11.25 -7.43
C PRO A 345 -19.48 12.64 -6.78
N SER A 346 -18.43 12.92 -6.03
CA SER A 346 -18.18 14.25 -5.44
C SER A 346 -17.84 15.29 -6.52
N VAL A 347 -17.16 14.86 -7.58
CA VAL A 347 -16.84 15.63 -8.79
C VAL A 347 -17.02 14.74 -10.02
N PHE A 348 -17.65 15.29 -11.04
CA PHE A 348 -17.72 14.75 -12.39
C PHE A 348 -16.77 15.51 -13.30
N VAL A 349 -15.98 14.79 -14.09
CA VAL A 349 -15.11 15.38 -15.12
C VAL A 349 -15.45 14.81 -16.49
N LEU A 350 -15.66 15.66 -17.48
CA LEU A 350 -15.77 15.29 -18.90
C LEU A 350 -14.66 15.97 -19.68
N ALA A 351 -13.78 15.19 -20.27
CA ALA A 351 -12.67 15.64 -21.10
C ALA A 351 -12.85 15.09 -22.53
N PRO A 352 -13.54 15.83 -23.42
CA PRO A 352 -13.61 15.47 -24.82
C PRO A 352 -12.22 15.52 -25.45
N PHE A 353 -11.91 14.59 -26.35
CA PHE A 353 -10.73 14.68 -27.21
C PHE A 353 -11.07 14.43 -28.67
N ASN A 354 -10.24 14.99 -29.54
CA ASN A 354 -10.38 14.98 -31.00
C ASN A 354 -8.98 15.18 -31.60
N ASP A 355 -8.90 15.29 -32.92
CA ASP A 355 -7.72 15.72 -33.64
C ASP A 355 -8.11 16.79 -34.69
N PRO A 356 -7.43 17.96 -34.71
CA PRO A 356 -6.15 18.27 -34.09
C PRO A 356 -6.21 18.89 -32.67
N GLY A 357 -7.29 18.74 -31.91
CA GLY A 357 -7.43 19.42 -30.61
C GLY A 357 -8.26 18.69 -29.58
N THR A 358 -8.19 19.15 -28.33
CA THR A 358 -8.88 18.55 -27.18
C THR A 358 -9.70 19.57 -26.41
N GLY A 359 -10.66 19.09 -25.61
CA GLY A 359 -11.52 19.91 -24.76
C GLY A 359 -12.68 20.62 -25.48
N PRO A 360 -13.35 21.57 -24.80
CA PRO A 360 -13.08 22.03 -23.43
C PRO A 360 -13.43 20.98 -22.37
N VAL A 361 -12.71 20.99 -21.24
CA VAL A 361 -13.01 20.14 -20.09
C VAL A 361 -14.17 20.73 -19.28
N THR A 362 -15.09 19.87 -18.85
CA THR A 362 -16.11 20.22 -17.85
C THR A 362 -15.77 19.51 -16.54
N ALA A 363 -15.59 20.25 -15.45
CA ALA A 363 -15.46 19.72 -14.10
C ALA A 363 -16.53 20.33 -13.21
N THR A 364 -17.39 19.50 -12.60
CA THR A 364 -18.56 19.98 -11.84
C THR A 364 -19.00 18.97 -10.80
N SER A 365 -19.56 19.43 -9.68
CA SER A 365 -20.27 18.55 -8.72
C SER A 365 -21.78 18.46 -9.02
N ASP A 366 -22.28 19.21 -10.00
CA ASP A 366 -23.69 19.21 -10.39
C ASP A 366 -23.96 18.14 -11.48
N PRO A 367 -24.74 17.08 -11.17
CA PRO A 367 -25.06 16.04 -12.14
C PRO A 367 -25.89 16.55 -13.33
N ILE A 368 -26.64 17.65 -13.17
CA ILE A 368 -27.42 18.26 -14.26
C ILE A 368 -26.49 18.95 -15.25
N ALA A 369 -25.57 19.77 -14.75
CA ALA A 369 -24.54 20.41 -15.58
C ALA A 369 -23.68 19.38 -16.32
N PHE A 370 -23.30 18.29 -15.64
CA PHE A 370 -22.56 17.20 -16.27
C PHE A 370 -23.37 16.50 -17.38
N ALA A 371 -24.64 16.20 -17.14
CA ALA A 371 -25.53 15.61 -18.15
C ALA A 371 -25.71 16.52 -19.37
N ALA A 372 -25.82 17.84 -19.17
CA ALA A 372 -25.89 18.81 -20.25
C ALA A 372 -24.59 18.86 -21.08
N ALA A 373 -23.43 18.78 -20.42
CA ALA A 373 -22.14 18.71 -21.10
C ALA A 373 -22.03 17.43 -21.96
N LEU A 374 -22.48 16.28 -21.46
CA LEU A 374 -22.55 15.04 -22.24
C LEU A 374 -23.45 15.19 -23.47
N ASP A 375 -24.65 15.76 -23.32
CA ASP A 375 -25.58 15.94 -24.43
C ASP A 375 -25.01 16.81 -25.56
N SER A 376 -24.11 17.73 -25.20
CA SER A 376 -23.46 18.65 -26.14
C SER A 376 -22.29 18.07 -26.94
N LEU A 377 -21.83 16.86 -26.61
CA LEU A 377 -20.67 16.27 -27.30
C LEU A 377 -20.91 16.24 -28.82
N PRO A 378 -19.90 16.47 -29.66
CA PRO A 378 -20.00 16.20 -31.08
C PRO A 378 -19.44 14.80 -31.43
N ALA A 379 -19.64 14.36 -32.67
CA ALA A 379 -18.90 13.26 -33.29
C ALA A 379 -18.55 13.67 -34.72
N VAL A 380 -17.58 14.57 -34.83
CA VAL A 380 -17.19 15.23 -36.08
C VAL A 380 -15.68 15.50 -36.04
N GLY A 381 -15.06 15.64 -37.22
CA GLY A 381 -13.62 15.91 -37.29
C GLY A 381 -12.78 14.65 -37.10
N GLY A 382 -11.59 14.80 -36.53
CA GLY A 382 -10.60 13.74 -36.30
C GLY A 382 -9.52 13.64 -37.37
N GLY A 383 -9.75 14.16 -38.58
CA GLY A 383 -8.73 14.19 -39.62
C GLY A 383 -8.27 12.78 -40.03
N ASP A 384 -7.15 12.34 -39.48
CA ASP A 384 -6.57 11.00 -39.62
C ASP A 384 -6.54 10.25 -38.29
N CYS A 385 -6.78 8.94 -38.34
CA CYS A 385 -6.47 8.05 -37.23
C CYS A 385 -4.98 7.69 -37.25
N PRO A 386 -4.24 7.69 -36.12
CA PRO A 386 -4.64 7.72 -34.68
C PRO A 386 -5.13 9.08 -34.12
N GLU A 387 -5.61 9.16 -32.87
CA GLU A 387 -6.23 10.36 -32.24
C GLU A 387 -5.48 10.86 -30.97
N LEU A 388 -5.69 12.09 -30.49
CA LEU A 388 -4.96 12.69 -29.34
C LEU A 388 -5.46 12.23 -27.94
N ALA A 389 -5.48 10.91 -27.73
CA ALA A 389 -6.03 10.31 -26.52
C ALA A 389 -5.24 10.63 -25.24
N MET A 390 -3.90 10.66 -25.27
CA MET A 390 -3.09 10.95 -24.06
C MET A 390 -3.29 12.38 -23.58
N ALA A 391 -3.41 13.34 -24.50
CA ALA A 391 -3.75 14.72 -24.18
C ALA A 391 -5.14 14.82 -23.52
N GLY A 392 -6.15 14.12 -24.05
CA GLY A 392 -7.49 14.04 -23.45
C GLY A 392 -7.48 13.44 -22.05
N ILE A 393 -6.75 12.34 -21.85
CA ILE A 393 -6.57 11.70 -20.54
C ILE A 393 -5.86 12.63 -19.56
N SER A 394 -4.82 13.33 -20.00
CA SER A 394 -4.08 14.28 -19.16
C SER A 394 -4.96 15.44 -18.69
N LEU A 395 -5.81 15.96 -19.58
CA LEU A 395 -6.80 16.98 -19.23
C LEU A 395 -7.80 16.50 -18.17
N ALA A 396 -8.25 15.25 -18.28
CA ALA A 396 -9.13 14.64 -17.28
C ALA A 396 -8.41 14.53 -15.93
N LEU A 397 -7.20 13.96 -15.90
CA LEU A 397 -6.42 13.75 -14.67
C LEU A 397 -6.08 15.06 -13.96
N ASN A 398 -5.81 16.13 -14.69
CA ASN A 398 -5.54 17.45 -14.11
C ASN A 398 -6.79 18.12 -13.51
N SER A 399 -7.98 17.67 -13.87
CA SER A 399 -9.26 18.23 -13.41
C SER A 399 -9.95 17.34 -12.37
N LEU A 400 -9.43 16.13 -12.17
CA LEU A 400 -9.93 15.13 -11.24
C LEU A 400 -9.21 15.35 -9.89
N PRO A 401 -9.94 15.48 -8.76
CA PRO A 401 -9.30 15.53 -7.46
C PRO A 401 -8.59 14.20 -7.11
N LEU A 402 -7.86 14.14 -6.00
CA LEU A 402 -7.15 12.91 -5.60
C LEU A 402 -8.10 11.70 -5.43
N GLY A 403 -7.67 10.55 -5.95
CA GLY A 403 -8.43 9.30 -6.01
C GLY A 403 -9.48 9.30 -7.13
N GLY A 404 -10.08 8.14 -7.38
CA GLY A 404 -11.26 7.99 -8.22
C GLY A 404 -11.01 7.13 -9.46
N ASN A 405 -11.88 7.28 -10.45
CA ASN A 405 -11.83 6.47 -11.66
C ASN A 405 -11.93 7.36 -12.91
N LEU A 406 -11.11 7.06 -13.91
CA LEU A 406 -11.18 7.64 -15.24
C LEU A 406 -11.62 6.57 -16.25
N VAL A 407 -12.68 6.86 -16.98
CA VAL A 407 -13.18 6.02 -18.07
C VAL A 407 -12.84 6.67 -19.41
N VAL A 408 -12.07 5.96 -20.22
CA VAL A 408 -11.65 6.39 -21.56
C VAL A 408 -12.45 5.62 -22.60
N ILE A 409 -13.09 6.34 -23.52
CA ILE A 409 -13.95 5.77 -24.56
C ILE A 409 -13.50 6.28 -25.94
N THR A 410 -13.12 5.36 -26.83
CA THR A 410 -12.64 5.69 -28.19
C THR A 410 -12.79 4.51 -29.13
N ASP A 411 -12.80 4.76 -30.44
CA ASP A 411 -12.67 3.75 -31.49
C ASP A 411 -11.31 3.80 -32.21
N ALA A 412 -10.35 4.56 -31.68
CA ALA A 412 -9.07 4.86 -32.28
C ALA A 412 -7.86 4.59 -31.36
N SER A 413 -6.70 4.42 -32.01
CA SER A 413 -5.39 4.35 -31.39
C SER A 413 -4.87 5.74 -30.95
N ALA A 414 -3.85 5.79 -30.09
CA ALA A 414 -3.33 7.07 -29.56
C ALA A 414 -2.19 7.63 -30.45
N LYS A 415 -2.40 8.81 -31.05
CA LYS A 415 -1.40 9.55 -31.88
C LYS A 415 -0.22 10.01 -31.04
N ASP A 416 -0.51 10.30 -29.78
CA ASP A 416 0.39 10.78 -28.75
C ASP A 416 0.80 9.69 -27.75
N ALA A 417 0.76 8.40 -28.16
CA ALA A 417 1.11 7.24 -27.32
C ALA A 417 2.47 7.34 -26.59
N ALA A 418 3.42 8.12 -27.11
CA ALA A 418 4.70 8.41 -26.45
C ALA A 418 4.54 9.11 -25.08
N GLN A 419 3.38 9.70 -24.79
CA GLN A 419 3.07 10.34 -23.51
C GLN A 419 2.52 9.37 -22.44
N ALA A 420 2.37 8.08 -22.75
CA ALA A 420 1.80 7.09 -21.84
C ALA A 420 2.49 7.06 -20.47
N SER A 421 3.83 7.12 -20.42
CA SER A 421 4.56 7.12 -19.15
C SER A 421 4.27 8.36 -18.28
N SER A 422 4.02 9.51 -18.90
CA SER A 422 3.61 10.73 -18.17
C SER A 422 2.19 10.58 -17.63
N VAL A 423 1.28 10.01 -18.43
CA VAL A 423 -0.09 9.70 -18.01
C VAL A 423 -0.10 8.71 -16.84
N ILE A 424 0.73 7.66 -16.90
CA ILE A 424 0.91 6.68 -15.82
C ILE A 424 1.37 7.39 -14.55
N ALA A 425 2.42 8.20 -14.64
CA ALA A 425 2.96 8.92 -13.47
C ALA A 425 1.88 9.80 -12.80
N MET A 426 1.09 10.54 -13.59
CA MET A 426 0.00 11.36 -13.05
C MET A 426 -1.12 10.51 -12.44
N ALA A 427 -1.58 9.46 -13.13
CA ALA A 427 -2.66 8.62 -12.65
C ALA A 427 -2.30 7.87 -11.36
N VAL A 428 -1.08 7.32 -11.28
CA VAL A 428 -0.56 6.65 -10.07
C VAL A 428 -0.40 7.65 -8.93
N ALA A 429 0.20 8.83 -9.19
CA ALA A 429 0.37 9.87 -8.17
C ALA A 429 -0.99 10.37 -7.63
N ASN A 430 -2.00 10.47 -8.50
CA ASN A 430 -3.36 10.87 -8.13
C ASN A 430 -4.21 9.70 -7.64
N LYS A 431 -3.68 8.46 -7.56
CA LYS A 431 -4.42 7.24 -7.17
C LYS A 431 -5.70 7.01 -8.00
N VAL A 432 -5.65 7.28 -9.30
CA VAL A 432 -6.78 7.14 -10.23
C VAL A 432 -6.65 5.84 -11.03
N LYS A 433 -7.68 4.98 -10.98
CA LYS A 433 -7.78 3.80 -11.85
C LYS A 433 -8.27 4.20 -13.24
N VAL A 434 -7.63 3.74 -14.31
CA VAL A 434 -8.00 4.11 -15.70
C VAL A 434 -8.54 2.92 -16.48
N PHE A 435 -9.81 3.01 -16.89
CA PHE A 435 -10.52 1.99 -17.66
C PHE A 435 -10.66 2.42 -19.12
N PHE A 436 -10.41 1.52 -20.06
CA PHE A 436 -10.49 1.78 -21.49
C PHE A 436 -11.58 0.93 -22.13
N PHE A 437 -12.43 1.58 -22.91
CA PHE A 437 -13.47 0.96 -23.72
C PHE A 437 -13.21 1.29 -25.18
N LEU A 438 -12.63 0.30 -25.88
CA LEU A 438 -12.14 0.45 -27.23
C LEU A 438 -13.10 -0.20 -28.24
N PHE A 439 -13.73 0.64 -29.05
CA PHE A 439 -14.65 0.22 -30.11
C PHE A 439 -13.93 -0.07 -31.42
N GLY A 440 -14.52 -0.93 -32.24
CA GLY A 440 -13.98 -1.24 -33.56
C GLY A 440 -12.62 -1.94 -33.50
N ASN A 441 -11.74 -1.62 -34.45
CA ASN A 441 -10.43 -2.24 -34.59
C ASN A 441 -9.26 -1.31 -34.22
N VAL A 442 -9.52 -0.16 -33.59
CA VAL A 442 -8.51 0.84 -33.17
C VAL A 442 -7.41 1.05 -34.20
N CYS A 443 -7.82 1.21 -35.47
CA CYS A 443 -6.93 1.50 -36.60
C CYS A 443 -5.90 0.40 -36.92
N GLY A 444 -6.18 -0.83 -36.49
CA GLY A 444 -5.45 -2.05 -36.90
C GLY A 444 -4.12 -2.26 -36.16
N THR A 445 -3.72 -1.34 -35.29
CA THR A 445 -2.59 -1.49 -34.38
C THR A 445 -3.09 -1.96 -33.03
N GLY A 446 -2.43 -2.96 -32.43
CA GLY A 446 -2.60 -3.18 -31.00
C GLY A 446 -2.13 -1.93 -30.26
N GLU A 447 -2.75 -1.59 -29.13
CA GLU A 447 -2.47 -0.36 -28.39
C GLU A 447 -1.75 -0.64 -27.06
N PRO A 448 -0.42 -0.87 -27.06
CA PRO A 448 0.37 -1.07 -25.85
C PRO A 448 0.17 0.02 -24.80
N ALA A 449 0.02 1.28 -25.22
CA ALA A 449 -0.13 2.42 -24.31
C ALA A 449 -1.35 2.29 -23.39
N TYR A 450 -2.53 1.96 -23.95
CA TYR A 450 -3.75 1.79 -23.14
C TYR A 450 -3.63 0.59 -22.18
N VAL A 451 -3.00 -0.50 -22.62
CA VAL A 451 -2.77 -1.68 -21.78
C VAL A 451 -1.80 -1.35 -20.64
N GLU A 452 -0.72 -0.62 -20.91
CA GLU A 452 0.27 -0.20 -19.92
C GLU A 452 -0.36 0.72 -18.87
N ILE A 453 -1.14 1.73 -19.30
CA ILE A 453 -1.84 2.65 -18.39
C ILE A 453 -2.84 1.90 -17.50
N ALA A 454 -3.68 1.05 -18.10
CA ALA A 454 -4.65 0.25 -17.34
C ALA A 454 -3.95 -0.66 -16.32
N ALA A 455 -2.87 -1.33 -16.73
CA ALA A 455 -2.11 -2.24 -15.88
C ALA A 455 -1.42 -1.53 -14.71
N ALA A 456 -0.78 -0.38 -14.95
CA ALA A 456 -0.11 0.40 -13.91
C ALA A 456 -1.10 1.01 -12.89
N THR A 457 -2.30 1.38 -13.35
CA THR A 457 -3.31 2.04 -12.52
C THR A 457 -4.33 1.10 -11.89
N GLY A 458 -4.32 -0.19 -12.27
CA GLY A 458 -5.29 -1.18 -11.81
C GLY A 458 -6.65 -1.13 -12.51
N GLY A 459 -6.83 -0.28 -13.54
CA GLY A 459 -8.02 -0.28 -14.39
C GLY A 459 -7.92 -1.30 -15.53
N GLN A 460 -8.93 -1.44 -16.40
CA GLN A 460 -9.03 -2.52 -17.40
C GLN A 460 -9.21 -2.02 -18.83
N VAL A 461 -8.71 -2.77 -19.82
CA VAL A 461 -8.99 -2.55 -21.25
C VAL A 461 -10.02 -3.56 -21.76
N LEU A 462 -11.16 -3.06 -22.23
CA LEU A 462 -12.11 -3.79 -23.07
C LEU A 462 -11.82 -3.47 -24.54
N VAL A 463 -11.37 -4.47 -25.31
CA VAL A 463 -10.97 -4.31 -26.73
C VAL A 463 -12.03 -4.85 -27.67
N GLY A 464 -12.14 -4.34 -28.90
CA GLY A 464 -12.96 -4.98 -29.94
C GLY A 464 -14.47 -4.91 -29.69
N LEU A 465 -14.92 -3.85 -29.03
CA LEU A 465 -16.34 -3.63 -28.76
C LEU A 465 -17.07 -3.23 -30.04
N SER A 466 -18.27 -3.76 -30.23
CA SER A 466 -19.13 -3.42 -31.37
C SER A 466 -20.19 -2.40 -30.98
N LEU A 467 -20.97 -1.94 -31.97
CA LEU A 467 -22.05 -0.99 -31.73
C LEU A 467 -23.11 -1.53 -30.76
N SER A 468 -23.38 -2.83 -30.77
CA SER A 468 -24.31 -3.44 -29.82
C SER A 468 -23.79 -3.45 -28.38
N ASP A 469 -22.48 -3.35 -28.20
CA ASP A 469 -21.87 -3.32 -26.87
C ASP A 469 -21.94 -1.92 -26.24
N ALA A 470 -22.14 -0.86 -27.04
CA ALA A 470 -22.15 0.52 -26.54
C ALA A 470 -23.23 0.77 -25.48
N GLY A 471 -24.38 0.06 -25.57
CA GLY A 471 -25.43 0.08 -24.56
C GLY A 471 -25.16 -0.79 -23.32
N LEU A 472 -24.11 -1.61 -23.35
CA LEU A 472 -23.83 -2.64 -22.35
C LEU A 472 -22.59 -2.34 -21.49
N ILE A 473 -21.65 -1.53 -21.99
CA ILE A 473 -20.40 -1.17 -21.28
C ILE A 473 -20.64 -0.51 -19.92
N THR A 474 -21.79 0.13 -19.74
CA THR A 474 -22.17 0.76 -18.48
C THR A 474 -22.39 -0.23 -17.36
N THR A 475 -22.67 -1.49 -17.67
CA THR A 475 -22.72 -2.53 -16.66
C THR A 475 -21.36 -2.67 -16.00
N LEU A 476 -20.26 -2.64 -16.75
CA LEU A 476 -18.91 -2.69 -16.18
C LEU A 476 -18.58 -1.40 -15.44
N ILE A 477 -18.82 -0.25 -16.05
CA ILE A 477 -18.51 1.03 -15.41
C ILE A 477 -19.27 1.12 -14.08
N ASP A 478 -20.57 0.82 -14.08
CA ASP A 478 -21.42 0.93 -12.90
C ASP A 478 -20.94 0.06 -11.74
N VAL A 479 -20.39 -1.14 -11.99
CA VAL A 479 -19.93 -2.06 -10.94
C VAL A 479 -18.46 -1.87 -10.58
N ALA A 480 -17.59 -1.53 -11.52
CA ALA A 480 -16.15 -1.43 -11.30
C ALA A 480 -15.71 -0.12 -10.62
N VAL A 481 -16.49 0.97 -10.79
CA VAL A 481 -16.13 2.31 -10.29
C VAL A 481 -16.96 2.73 -9.07
N ARG A 482 -17.37 1.75 -8.25
CA ARG A 482 -18.08 1.96 -6.98
C ARG A 482 -17.10 2.21 -5.84
N ALA A 483 -17.60 2.84 -4.78
CA ALA A 483 -16.76 3.29 -3.67
C ALA A 483 -16.22 2.15 -2.79
N ASP A 484 -17.00 1.07 -2.64
CA ASP A 484 -16.73 -0.06 -1.72
C ASP A 484 -16.20 -1.32 -2.42
N TYR A 485 -15.66 -1.15 -3.63
CA TYR A 485 -15.25 -2.26 -4.46
C TYR A 485 -13.76 -2.55 -4.35
N GLU A 486 -13.45 -3.77 -3.96
CA GLU A 486 -12.08 -4.26 -3.78
C GLU A 486 -11.74 -5.30 -4.83
N ASP A 487 -10.51 -5.26 -5.32
CA ASP A 487 -10.00 -6.23 -6.28
C ASP A 487 -9.56 -7.51 -5.55
N LEU A 488 -9.96 -8.67 -6.08
CA LEU A 488 -9.58 -10.01 -5.59
C LEU A 488 -8.54 -10.62 -6.52
N VAL A 489 -8.74 -10.46 -7.83
CA VAL A 489 -7.86 -11.03 -8.86
C VAL A 489 -7.71 -10.04 -9.98
N ARG A 490 -6.46 -9.79 -10.36
CA ARG A 490 -6.12 -8.93 -11.47
C ARG A 490 -5.08 -9.63 -12.34
N VAL A 491 -5.43 -9.83 -13.61
CA VAL A 491 -4.51 -10.40 -14.59
C VAL A 491 -4.53 -9.57 -15.86
N THR A 492 -3.36 -9.10 -16.27
CA THR A 492 -3.19 -8.23 -17.44
C THR A 492 -2.80 -9.03 -18.68
N PRO A 493 -3.08 -8.51 -19.88
CA PRO A 493 -2.77 -9.21 -21.11
C PRO A 493 -1.27 -9.12 -21.43
N ASP A 494 -0.49 -10.14 -21.08
CA ASP A 494 0.89 -10.30 -21.62
C ASP A 494 1.17 -11.67 -22.27
N GLY A 495 0.15 -12.52 -22.42
CA GLY A 495 0.29 -13.84 -23.02
C GLY A 495 -0.88 -14.76 -22.69
N ALA A 496 -0.69 -16.06 -22.96
CA ALA A 496 -1.64 -17.09 -22.55
C ALA A 496 -1.71 -17.14 -21.02
N LEU A 497 -2.91 -16.95 -20.46
CA LEU A 497 -3.13 -17.01 -19.02
C LEU A 497 -2.72 -18.41 -18.50
N PRO A 498 -1.82 -18.51 -17.50
CA PRO A 498 -1.47 -19.79 -16.91
C PRO A 498 -2.64 -20.35 -16.09
N GLU A 499 -2.51 -21.59 -15.60
CA GLU A 499 -3.37 -22.04 -14.49
C GLU A 499 -2.97 -21.27 -13.23
N ILE A 500 -3.89 -20.44 -12.72
CA ILE A 500 -3.69 -19.61 -11.54
C ILE A 500 -4.51 -20.21 -10.40
N ASP A 501 -3.82 -20.57 -9.33
CA ASP A 501 -4.43 -21.06 -8.10
C ASP A 501 -4.13 -20.06 -6.97
N LEU A 502 -5.18 -19.40 -6.51
CA LEU A 502 -5.19 -18.39 -5.46
C LEU A 502 -6.00 -18.87 -4.24
N THR A 503 -6.24 -20.18 -4.10
CA THR A 503 -7.03 -20.75 -2.99
C THR A 503 -6.20 -20.98 -1.72
N GLY A 504 -4.88 -20.92 -1.83
CA GLY A 504 -3.95 -21.07 -0.72
C GLY A 504 -2.62 -20.35 -0.98
N PRO A 505 -1.62 -20.53 -0.09
CA PRO A 505 -0.31 -19.93 -0.24
C PRO A 505 0.32 -20.28 -1.59
N GLY A 506 0.89 -19.28 -2.24
CA GLY A 506 1.59 -19.46 -3.49
C GLY A 506 2.76 -20.42 -3.36
N VAL A 507 2.90 -21.31 -4.34
CA VAL A 507 4.04 -22.21 -4.48
C VAL A 507 4.60 -22.01 -5.88
N VAL A 508 5.94 -21.96 -6.01
CA VAL A 508 6.59 -21.93 -7.32
C VAL A 508 6.34 -23.27 -8.00
N LYS A 509 5.31 -23.33 -8.85
CA LYS A 509 5.05 -24.49 -9.70
C LYS A 509 5.99 -24.39 -10.90
N ARG A 510 6.91 -25.35 -11.07
CA ARG A 510 7.64 -25.52 -12.34
C ARG A 510 6.60 -25.86 -13.41
N HIS A 511 6.21 -24.88 -14.21
CA HIS A 511 5.42 -25.11 -15.40
C HIS A 511 6.29 -25.89 -16.40
N VAL A 512 6.11 -27.21 -16.44
CA VAL A 512 6.48 -27.99 -17.62
C VAL A 512 5.38 -27.71 -18.64
N VAL A 513 5.61 -26.75 -19.52
CA VAL A 513 4.75 -26.55 -20.70
C VAL A 513 4.98 -27.74 -21.62
N LEU A 514 4.28 -28.85 -21.34
CA LEU A 514 4.04 -29.85 -22.36
C LEU A 514 3.20 -29.15 -23.42
N ALA A 515 3.69 -29.10 -24.65
CA ALA A 515 3.00 -28.54 -25.82
C ALA A 515 1.70 -29.32 -26.12
N ARG A 516 0.73 -29.23 -25.22
CA ARG A 516 -0.65 -29.68 -25.38
C ARG A 516 -1.49 -28.43 -25.48
N ALA A 517 -2.09 -28.28 -26.65
CA ALA A 517 -3.05 -27.25 -27.01
C ALA A 517 -4.30 -27.31 -26.12
N VAL A 518 -4.20 -26.78 -24.89
CA VAL A 518 -5.36 -26.46 -24.06
C VAL A 518 -5.47 -24.94 -24.06
N PHE A 519 -6.35 -24.42 -24.92
CA PHE A 519 -6.65 -22.99 -25.08
C PHE A 519 -7.54 -22.42 -23.94
N ALA A 520 -7.51 -23.05 -22.77
CA ALA A 520 -8.38 -22.76 -21.64
C ALA A 520 -7.55 -22.50 -20.39
N SER A 521 -7.71 -21.31 -19.84
CA SER A 521 -7.01 -20.84 -18.66
C SER A 521 -7.92 -20.88 -17.45
N THR A 522 -7.43 -21.42 -16.35
CA THR A 522 -8.23 -21.63 -15.14
C THR A 522 -7.70 -20.74 -14.02
N VAL A 523 -8.60 -19.98 -13.40
CA VAL A 523 -8.33 -19.14 -12.24
C VAL A 523 -9.18 -19.63 -11.08
N ARG A 524 -8.54 -20.10 -10.00
CA ARG A 524 -9.21 -20.46 -8.75
C ARG A 524 -8.90 -19.42 -7.69
N PHE A 525 -9.90 -18.97 -6.95
CA PHE A 525 -9.72 -17.93 -5.93
C PHE A 525 -10.80 -18.05 -4.84
N SER A 526 -10.57 -17.40 -3.70
CA SER A 526 -11.46 -17.46 -2.55
C SER A 526 -12.32 -16.21 -2.45
N VAL A 527 -13.59 -16.40 -2.09
CA VAL A 527 -14.55 -15.35 -1.76
C VAL A 527 -14.93 -15.53 -0.31
N ASP A 528 -14.79 -14.46 0.49
CA ASP A 528 -15.14 -14.45 1.90
C ASP A 528 -16.63 -14.15 2.13
N SER A 529 -17.10 -14.35 3.36
CA SER A 529 -18.52 -14.20 3.73
C SER A 529 -19.00 -12.76 3.84
N THR A 530 -18.09 -11.76 3.82
CA THR A 530 -18.46 -10.34 3.89
C THR A 530 -18.82 -9.74 2.54
N MET A 531 -18.65 -10.51 1.46
CA MET A 531 -18.85 -10.07 0.07
C MET A 531 -20.34 -9.86 -0.22
N ALA A 532 -20.75 -8.61 -0.41
CA ALA A 532 -22.13 -8.26 -0.74
C ALA A 532 -22.46 -8.51 -2.22
N SER A 533 -21.49 -8.26 -3.10
CA SER A 533 -21.59 -8.56 -4.52
C SER A 533 -20.22 -8.88 -5.11
N LEU A 534 -20.20 -9.69 -6.16
CA LEU A 534 -18.98 -10.13 -6.85
C LEU A 534 -19.15 -9.95 -8.35
N THR A 535 -18.18 -9.33 -9.00
CA THR A 535 -18.16 -9.13 -10.44
C THR A 535 -16.91 -9.72 -11.07
N PHE A 536 -17.11 -10.36 -12.21
CA PHE A 536 -16.10 -10.90 -13.09
C PHE A 536 -16.15 -10.11 -14.38
N SER A 537 -15.00 -9.60 -14.83
CA SER A 537 -14.85 -8.93 -16.10
C SER A 537 -13.73 -9.59 -16.90
N VAL A 538 -14.10 -10.22 -18.02
CA VAL A 538 -13.17 -10.87 -18.94
C VAL A 538 -13.21 -10.14 -20.28
N SER A 539 -12.05 -9.69 -20.74
CA SER A 539 -11.85 -9.01 -22.03
C SER A 539 -10.92 -9.85 -22.91
N GLY A 540 -11.21 -10.01 -24.19
CA GLY A 540 -10.46 -10.83 -25.14
C GLY A 540 -10.82 -12.32 -25.14
N GLY A 541 -11.62 -12.81 -24.18
CA GLY A 541 -12.08 -14.21 -24.09
C GLY A 541 -13.59 -14.33 -24.26
N ARG A 542 -14.05 -15.26 -25.12
CA ARG A 542 -15.48 -15.41 -25.44
C ARG A 542 -16.19 -16.51 -24.65
N THR A 543 -15.44 -17.53 -24.25
CA THR A 543 -16.01 -18.70 -23.58
C THR A 543 -15.61 -18.66 -22.11
N VAL A 544 -16.54 -18.20 -21.25
CA VAL A 544 -16.33 -18.09 -19.81
C VAL A 544 -17.25 -19.07 -19.08
N VAL A 545 -16.66 -19.97 -18.30
CA VAL A 545 -17.36 -20.89 -17.39
C VAL A 545 -16.99 -20.50 -15.96
N LEU A 546 -18.00 -20.19 -15.16
CA LEU A 546 -17.83 -19.86 -13.75
C LEU A 546 -18.47 -20.96 -12.90
N THR A 547 -17.72 -21.51 -11.96
CA THR A 547 -18.16 -22.58 -11.06
C THR A 547 -18.14 -22.08 -9.62
N ARG A 548 -19.26 -22.29 -8.93
CA ARG A 548 -19.49 -21.97 -7.52
C ARG A 548 -18.70 -22.90 -6.58
N PRO A 549 -18.57 -22.55 -5.29
CA PRO A 549 -17.96 -23.41 -4.28
C PRO A 549 -18.62 -24.78 -4.13
N ASP A 550 -19.92 -24.90 -4.41
CA ASP A 550 -20.66 -26.17 -4.37
C ASP A 550 -20.46 -27.04 -5.64
N GLY A 551 -19.65 -26.59 -6.60
CA GLY A 551 -19.38 -27.27 -7.86
C GLY A 551 -20.40 -27.00 -8.97
N THR A 552 -21.46 -26.23 -8.72
CA THR A 552 -22.44 -25.88 -9.75
C THR A 552 -21.91 -24.77 -10.67
N VAL A 553 -22.26 -24.84 -11.96
CA VAL A 553 -21.93 -23.79 -12.93
C VAL A 553 -22.93 -22.65 -12.81
N VAL A 554 -22.45 -21.41 -12.87
CA VAL A 554 -23.29 -20.20 -12.87
C VAL A 554 -24.03 -20.10 -14.19
N GLY A 555 -25.35 -20.23 -14.14
CA GLY A 555 -26.28 -19.97 -15.24
C GLY A 555 -26.61 -18.49 -15.37
N ALA A 556 -26.92 -18.05 -16.59
CA ALA A 556 -27.32 -16.68 -16.88
C ALA A 556 -28.69 -16.29 -16.28
N THR A 557 -29.51 -17.29 -15.92
CA THR A 557 -30.85 -17.12 -15.34
C THR A 557 -30.90 -17.43 -13.85
N ASP A 558 -29.75 -17.70 -13.24
CA ASP A 558 -29.69 -17.99 -11.80
C ASP A 558 -30.09 -16.73 -11.02
N ALA A 559 -30.79 -16.91 -9.90
CA ALA A 559 -31.23 -15.78 -9.08
C ALA A 559 -30.04 -14.93 -8.63
N GLY A 560 -30.16 -13.61 -8.79
CA GLY A 560 -29.11 -12.66 -8.39
C GLY A 560 -27.91 -12.59 -9.35
N VAL A 561 -27.94 -13.29 -10.49
CA VAL A 561 -26.89 -13.25 -11.51
C VAL A 561 -27.28 -12.31 -12.65
N ARG A 562 -26.40 -11.37 -12.98
CA ARG A 562 -26.48 -10.55 -14.19
C ARG A 562 -25.29 -10.87 -15.08
N ARG A 563 -25.55 -11.50 -16.23
CA ARG A 563 -24.52 -11.84 -17.24
C ARG A 563 -24.68 -10.99 -18.48
N VAL A 564 -23.64 -10.26 -18.84
CA VAL A 564 -23.56 -9.41 -20.04
C VAL A 564 -22.49 -10.00 -20.95
N ALA A 565 -22.91 -10.48 -22.12
CA ALA A 565 -21.99 -10.90 -23.18
C ALA A 565 -21.66 -9.70 -24.05
N LEU A 566 -20.37 -9.49 -24.31
CA LEU A 566 -19.85 -8.47 -25.23
C LEU A 566 -19.28 -9.16 -26.47
N SER A 567 -18.99 -8.40 -27.53
CA SER A 567 -18.42 -8.95 -28.78
C SER A 567 -17.08 -9.67 -28.59
N SER A 568 -16.37 -9.32 -27.53
CA SER A 568 -14.99 -9.73 -27.24
C SER A 568 -14.78 -10.04 -25.76
N GLY A 569 -15.84 -10.23 -24.96
CA GLY A 569 -15.70 -10.39 -23.52
C GLY A 569 -17.00 -10.78 -22.83
N VAL A 570 -16.92 -10.99 -21.51
CA VAL A 570 -18.08 -11.31 -20.67
C VAL A 570 -17.94 -10.60 -19.32
N ILE A 571 -19.03 -9.98 -18.87
CA ILE A 571 -19.16 -9.46 -17.52
C ILE A 571 -20.22 -10.27 -16.79
N VAL A 572 -19.92 -10.74 -15.58
CA VAL A 572 -20.88 -11.45 -14.73
C VAL A 572 -20.88 -10.79 -13.36
N SER A 573 -22.02 -10.29 -12.90
CA SER A 573 -22.20 -9.80 -11.54
C SER A 573 -23.13 -10.73 -10.77
N ILE A 574 -22.79 -11.03 -9.52
CA ILE A 574 -23.52 -11.92 -8.62
C ILE A 574 -23.77 -11.17 -7.32
N VAL A 575 -25.03 -11.00 -6.94
CA VAL A 575 -25.37 -10.48 -5.60
C VAL A 575 -25.35 -11.63 -4.60
N THR A 576 -24.93 -11.35 -3.36
CA THR A 576 -24.83 -12.35 -2.28
C THR A 576 -24.10 -13.64 -2.71
N PRO A 577 -22.86 -13.54 -3.22
CA PRO A 577 -22.09 -14.71 -3.64
C PRO A 577 -21.86 -15.67 -2.47
N ALA A 578 -21.85 -16.98 -2.73
CA ALA A 578 -21.47 -17.97 -1.73
C ALA A 578 -19.98 -17.83 -1.36
N ALA A 579 -19.68 -17.87 -0.06
CA ALA A 579 -18.31 -17.94 0.43
C ALA A 579 -17.66 -19.28 0.03
N GLY A 580 -16.36 -19.24 -0.25
CA GLY A 580 -15.55 -20.42 -0.60
C GLY A 580 -14.76 -20.26 -1.89
N THR A 581 -14.35 -21.40 -2.46
CA THR A 581 -13.51 -21.43 -3.66
C THR A 581 -14.34 -21.33 -4.93
N TRP A 582 -14.08 -20.31 -5.73
CA TRP A 582 -14.66 -20.15 -7.05
C TRP A 582 -13.65 -20.54 -8.13
N THR A 583 -14.15 -21.08 -9.24
CA THR A 583 -13.32 -21.43 -10.40
C THR A 583 -13.84 -20.71 -11.64
N LEU A 584 -12.97 -19.90 -12.26
CA LEU A 584 -13.20 -19.25 -13.54
C LEU A 584 -12.37 -19.97 -14.60
N VAL A 585 -13.01 -20.46 -15.66
CA VAL A 585 -12.33 -21.01 -16.85
C VAL A 585 -12.61 -20.09 -18.02
N VAL A 586 -11.54 -19.57 -18.63
CA VAL A 586 -11.57 -18.72 -19.82
C VAL A 586 -10.97 -19.50 -20.98
N SER A 587 -11.77 -19.81 -21.98
CA SER A 587 -11.30 -20.43 -23.23
C SER A 587 -11.30 -19.43 -24.38
N ASP A 588 -10.54 -19.75 -25.42
CA ASP A 588 -10.39 -18.92 -26.63
C ASP A 588 -9.74 -17.56 -26.34
N CYS A 589 -8.85 -17.54 -25.34
CA CYS A 589 -8.06 -16.37 -24.98
C CYS A 589 -6.62 -16.51 -25.49
N ASN A 590 -6.23 -15.64 -26.42
CA ASN A 590 -4.83 -15.45 -26.80
C ASN A 590 -4.20 -14.26 -26.06
N VAL A 591 -4.95 -13.15 -25.98
CA VAL A 591 -4.60 -11.93 -25.25
C VAL A 591 -5.88 -11.50 -24.54
N CYS A 592 -6.00 -11.81 -23.25
CA CYS A 592 -7.15 -11.42 -22.45
C CYS A 592 -6.72 -10.79 -21.13
N SER A 593 -7.60 -9.96 -20.58
CA SER A 593 -7.50 -9.51 -19.20
C SER A 593 -8.64 -10.08 -18.39
N VAL A 594 -8.33 -10.42 -17.14
CA VAL A 594 -9.31 -10.88 -16.15
C VAL A 594 -9.26 -9.94 -14.97
N SER A 595 -10.43 -9.48 -14.54
CA SER A 595 -10.58 -8.66 -13.33
C SER A 595 -11.75 -9.21 -12.53
N ILE A 596 -11.47 -9.52 -11.27
CA ILE A 596 -12.46 -10.02 -10.32
C ILE A 596 -12.41 -9.08 -9.12
N PHE A 597 -13.54 -8.49 -8.81
CA PHE A 597 -13.67 -7.47 -7.77
C PHE A 597 -15.06 -7.57 -7.14
N GLY A 598 -15.22 -7.08 -5.93
CA GLY A 598 -16.48 -7.18 -5.22
C GLY A 598 -16.66 -6.15 -4.12
N GLU A 599 -17.92 -6.00 -3.73
CA GLU A 599 -18.33 -5.05 -2.69
C GLU A 599 -18.17 -5.67 -1.30
N THR A 600 -17.36 -5.04 -0.47
CA THR A 600 -16.96 -5.60 0.83
C THR A 600 -16.60 -4.48 1.81
N PRO A 601 -16.80 -4.67 3.13
CA PRO A 601 -16.29 -3.76 4.15
C PRO A 601 -14.79 -3.97 4.47
N LEU A 602 -14.12 -4.94 3.82
CA LEU A 602 -12.71 -5.30 4.06
C LEU A 602 -11.83 -4.77 2.93
N HIS A 603 -11.07 -3.72 3.22
CA HIS A 603 -10.33 -2.95 2.22
C HIS A 603 -8.82 -3.16 2.34
N PHE A 604 -8.15 -3.51 1.23
CA PHE A 604 -6.69 -3.46 1.16
C PHE A 604 -6.28 -2.08 0.65
N THR A 605 -6.18 -1.13 1.59
CA THR A 605 -6.16 0.31 1.35
C THR A 605 -4.88 0.80 0.67
N SER A 606 -3.70 0.42 1.19
CA SER A 606 -2.42 0.88 0.62
C SER A 606 -1.29 -0.09 0.87
N PHE A 607 -0.26 0.02 0.04
CA PHE A 607 1.04 -0.60 0.21
C PHE A 607 2.08 0.41 -0.29
N ASP A 608 2.86 0.93 0.63
CA ASP A 608 3.82 1.98 0.39
C ASP A 608 5.21 1.46 0.74
N LEU A 609 6.16 1.56 -0.19
CA LEU A 609 7.57 1.39 0.15
C LEU A 609 8.02 2.65 0.89
N VAL A 610 8.61 2.48 2.07
CA VAL A 610 8.86 3.57 3.01
C VAL A 610 10.33 3.67 3.42
N GLU A 611 10.68 4.86 3.88
CA GLU A 611 11.92 5.17 4.57
C GLU A 611 11.63 5.76 5.95
N SER A 612 12.55 5.58 6.88
CA SER A 612 12.56 6.32 8.13
C SER A 612 13.39 7.59 7.94
N ARG A 613 12.82 8.75 8.24
CA ARG A 613 13.52 10.03 8.21
C ARG A 613 13.95 10.41 9.63
N GLY A 614 15.10 11.08 9.73
CA GLY A 614 15.70 11.45 11.02
C GLY A 614 15.20 12.82 11.48
N GLY A 615 14.74 12.89 12.73
CA GLY A 615 14.13 14.07 13.35
C GLY A 615 13.08 13.60 14.34
N HIS A 616 12.06 12.91 13.81
CA HIS A 616 10.97 12.29 14.58
C HIS A 616 10.70 10.86 14.08
N PRO A 617 10.29 9.91 14.94
CA PRO A 617 10.02 8.54 14.52
C PRO A 617 8.80 8.47 13.59
N GLY A 618 8.91 7.79 12.45
CA GLY A 618 7.82 7.58 11.48
C GLY A 618 8.28 6.90 10.17
N TYR A 619 7.33 6.46 9.35
CA TYR A 619 7.58 5.87 8.02
C TYR A 619 6.95 6.72 6.92
N PHE A 620 7.76 7.11 5.95
CA PHE A 620 7.35 7.99 4.86
C PHE A 620 7.51 7.27 3.52
N PRO A 621 6.54 7.36 2.59
CA PRO A 621 6.71 6.82 1.25
C PRO A 621 7.99 7.34 0.59
N ILE A 622 8.74 6.45 -0.06
CA ILE A 622 9.90 6.82 -0.88
C ILE A 622 9.45 7.70 -2.04
N LYS A 623 10.29 8.68 -2.43
CA LYS A 623 9.99 9.57 -3.57
C LYS A 623 10.46 8.97 -4.89
N GLU A 624 11.44 8.08 -4.82
CA GLU A 624 12.11 7.45 -5.95
C GLU A 624 11.41 6.15 -6.37
N VAL A 625 11.60 5.78 -7.64
CA VAL A 625 11.15 4.47 -8.14
C VAL A 625 12.03 3.38 -7.51
N PRO A 626 11.43 2.30 -6.95
CA PRO A 626 12.20 1.25 -6.30
C PRO A 626 13.19 0.58 -7.25
N VAL A 627 14.38 0.27 -6.74
CA VAL A 627 15.42 -0.41 -7.52
C VAL A 627 15.25 -1.93 -7.43
N VAL A 628 15.27 -2.59 -8.58
CA VAL A 628 15.20 -4.06 -8.71
C VAL A 628 16.30 -4.73 -7.89
N GLY A 629 15.93 -5.77 -7.13
CA GLY A 629 16.85 -6.58 -6.33
C GLY A 629 17.25 -5.96 -5.00
N CYS A 630 16.75 -4.77 -4.68
CA CYS A 630 16.97 -4.13 -3.39
C CYS A 630 15.82 -4.46 -2.42
N SER A 631 16.16 -4.52 -1.13
CA SER A 631 15.19 -4.66 -0.05
C SER A 631 14.74 -3.29 0.42
N TYR A 632 13.43 -3.08 0.52
CA TYR A 632 12.82 -1.86 1.05
C TYR A 632 11.94 -2.20 2.23
N LEU A 633 11.85 -1.29 3.19
CA LEU A 633 10.79 -1.36 4.19
C LEU A 633 9.46 -0.99 3.51
N ALA A 634 8.38 -1.64 3.92
CA ALA A 634 7.05 -1.38 3.37
C ALA A 634 6.01 -1.30 4.48
N VAL A 635 5.07 -0.36 4.34
CA VAL A 635 3.87 -0.25 5.18
C VAL A 635 2.65 -0.60 4.33
N ALA A 636 1.84 -1.54 4.80
CA ALA A 636 0.56 -1.90 4.20
C ALA A 636 -0.56 -1.53 5.15
N ARG A 637 -1.70 -1.07 4.63
CA ARG A 637 -2.89 -0.74 5.44
C ARG A 637 -4.06 -1.59 5.00
N VAL A 638 -4.72 -2.23 5.97
CA VAL A 638 -5.92 -3.04 5.74
C VAL A 638 -6.98 -2.63 6.75
N ASP A 639 -8.15 -2.23 6.25
CA ASP A 639 -9.28 -1.83 7.08
C ASP A 639 -10.33 -2.96 7.13
N GLY A 640 -10.85 -3.21 8.33
CA GLY A 640 -11.90 -4.19 8.64
C GLY A 640 -11.40 -5.41 9.44
N ASP A 641 -12.32 -6.27 9.86
CA ASP A 641 -12.03 -7.43 10.73
C ASP A 641 -11.52 -8.66 9.96
N PHE A 642 -10.33 -9.14 10.33
CA PHE A 642 -9.75 -10.37 9.78
C PHE A 642 -8.77 -11.03 10.75
N SER A 643 -8.29 -12.23 10.42
CA SER A 643 -7.21 -12.92 11.13
C SER A 643 -6.26 -13.64 10.16
N ASP A 644 -5.10 -14.11 10.62
CA ASP A 644 -4.15 -14.91 9.83
C ASP A 644 -3.65 -14.19 8.54
N ALA A 645 -3.20 -12.94 8.67
CA ALA A 645 -2.65 -12.14 7.57
C ALA A 645 -1.42 -12.81 6.91
N ALA A 646 -1.40 -12.83 5.58
CA ALA A 646 -0.28 -13.32 4.77
C ALA A 646 -0.15 -12.52 3.47
N TRP A 647 1.09 -12.40 2.98
CA TRP A 647 1.45 -11.48 1.90
C TRP A 647 2.21 -12.15 0.77
N GLU A 648 1.86 -11.83 -0.47
CA GLU A 648 2.47 -12.40 -1.66
C GLU A 648 2.72 -11.32 -2.71
N LEU A 649 3.86 -11.40 -3.38
CA LEU A 649 4.12 -10.72 -4.64
C LEU A 649 3.79 -11.66 -5.79
N ARG A 650 3.06 -11.14 -6.78
CA ARG A 650 2.70 -11.87 -8.00
C ARG A 650 3.01 -11.05 -9.24
N SER A 651 3.33 -11.71 -10.34
CA SER A 651 3.56 -11.05 -11.63
C SER A 651 2.26 -10.45 -12.18
N ALA A 652 2.38 -9.70 -13.28
CA ALA A 652 1.25 -9.21 -14.06
C ALA A 652 0.30 -10.31 -14.57
N THR A 653 0.80 -11.55 -14.71
CA THR A 653 0.02 -12.75 -15.07
C THR A 653 -0.58 -13.49 -13.87
N GLY A 654 -0.40 -12.98 -12.65
CA GLY A 654 -0.84 -13.63 -11.42
C GLY A 654 0.06 -14.80 -10.97
N ALA A 655 1.21 -15.01 -11.62
CA ALA A 655 2.17 -16.03 -11.23
C ALA A 655 2.80 -15.67 -9.88
N PHE A 656 2.93 -16.65 -8.99
CA PHE A 656 3.56 -16.44 -7.69
C PHE A 656 5.05 -16.11 -7.85
N LEU A 657 5.47 -14.97 -7.31
CA LEU A 657 6.89 -14.58 -7.30
C LEU A 657 7.51 -14.94 -5.95
N ARG A 658 6.90 -14.47 -4.86
CA ARG A 658 7.47 -14.60 -3.51
C ARG A 658 6.44 -14.31 -2.43
N SER A 659 6.56 -14.96 -1.29
CA SER A 659 5.90 -14.56 -0.05
C SER A 659 6.83 -13.71 0.80
N PHE A 660 6.25 -12.80 1.59
CA PHE A 660 6.99 -11.99 2.53
C PHE A 660 6.20 -11.83 3.81
N ILE A 661 6.90 -11.46 4.88
CA ILE A 661 6.32 -11.31 6.20
C ILE A 661 6.13 -9.82 6.43
N MET A 662 4.91 -9.46 6.80
CA MET A 662 4.65 -8.19 7.43
C MET A 662 4.01 -8.46 8.79
N GLU A 663 4.51 -7.79 9.80
CA GLU A 663 3.99 -7.87 11.14
C GLU A 663 2.92 -6.80 11.31
N GLU A 664 1.79 -7.18 11.92
CA GLU A 664 0.79 -6.18 12.29
C GLU A 664 1.42 -5.21 13.27
N GLY A 665 1.17 -3.95 13.01
CA GLY A 665 1.46 -2.87 13.89
C GLY A 665 0.81 -3.09 15.24
N SER A 666 1.62 -3.24 16.28
CA SER A 666 1.12 -3.24 17.64
C SER A 666 0.77 -1.84 18.14
N GLY A 667 1.18 -0.79 17.40
CA GLY A 667 1.34 0.56 17.93
C GLY A 667 2.50 0.68 18.94
N GLU A 668 3.49 -0.21 18.87
CA GLU A 668 4.67 -0.16 19.76
C GLU A 668 5.89 0.45 19.01
N PRO A 669 6.98 0.85 19.68
CA PRO A 669 8.17 1.38 19.02
C PRO A 669 8.69 0.44 17.95
N GLY A 670 8.93 0.97 16.77
CA GLY A 670 9.27 0.19 15.58
C GLY A 670 8.09 0.01 14.64
N MET A 671 6.87 0.03 15.16
CA MET A 671 5.72 -0.63 14.55
C MET A 671 4.62 0.38 14.16
N PRO A 672 3.90 0.14 13.05
CA PRO A 672 2.78 0.98 12.65
C PRO A 672 1.57 0.77 13.61
N PRO A 673 0.44 1.48 13.43
CA PRO A 673 -0.76 1.21 14.22
C PRO A 673 -1.36 -0.16 13.92
N LYS A 674 -2.24 -0.62 14.79
CA LYS A 674 -3.15 -1.74 14.48
C LYS A 674 -3.91 -1.50 13.18
N GLY A 675 -4.10 -2.56 12.39
CA GLY A 675 -4.62 -2.46 11.02
C GLY A 675 -3.62 -1.98 9.97
N SER A 676 -2.41 -1.58 10.38
CA SER A 676 -1.27 -1.35 9.48
C SER A 676 -0.21 -2.43 9.71
N PHE A 677 0.56 -2.76 8.67
CA PHE A 677 1.52 -3.85 8.67
C PHE A 677 2.85 -3.36 8.17
N LEU A 678 3.94 -3.86 8.75
CA LEU A 678 5.30 -3.45 8.41
C LEU A 678 6.15 -4.68 8.07
N GLY A 679 6.91 -4.60 6.98
CA GLY A 679 7.82 -5.67 6.61
C GLY A 679 8.82 -5.27 5.53
N ASN A 680 9.90 -6.05 5.42
CA ASN A 680 10.87 -5.88 4.35
C ASN A 680 10.42 -6.59 3.08
N VAL A 681 10.55 -5.89 1.95
CA VAL A 681 10.11 -6.33 0.64
C VAL A 681 11.26 -6.24 -0.35
N LEU A 682 11.65 -7.41 -0.88
CA LEU A 682 12.62 -7.50 -1.95
C LEU A 682 11.94 -7.21 -3.28
N VAL A 683 12.36 -6.14 -3.95
CA VAL A 683 11.78 -5.71 -5.23
C VAL A 683 12.15 -6.73 -6.33
N PRO A 684 11.17 -7.41 -6.95
CA PRO A 684 11.42 -8.36 -8.04
C PRO A 684 12.00 -7.69 -9.29
N ALA A 685 12.52 -8.51 -10.21
CA ALA A 685 13.04 -8.04 -11.50
C ALA A 685 11.97 -7.73 -12.55
N GLU A 686 10.74 -8.16 -12.29
CA GLU A 686 9.57 -7.92 -13.12
C GLU A 686 8.54 -7.07 -12.36
N SER A 687 7.63 -6.43 -13.10
CA SER A 687 6.50 -5.72 -12.51
C SER A 687 5.62 -6.66 -11.70
N PHE A 688 5.16 -6.21 -10.54
CA PHE A 688 4.46 -7.05 -9.58
C PHE A 688 3.26 -6.38 -8.96
N GLN A 689 2.37 -7.20 -8.40
CA GLN A 689 1.23 -6.81 -7.58
C GLN A 689 1.39 -7.39 -6.18
N VAL A 690 0.79 -6.72 -5.21
CA VAL A 690 0.76 -7.18 -3.81
C VAL A 690 -0.60 -7.80 -3.52
N TYR A 691 -0.57 -9.05 -3.07
CA TYR A 691 -1.74 -9.81 -2.65
C TYR A 691 -1.75 -9.92 -1.13
N PHE A 692 -2.91 -9.63 -0.56
CA PHE A 692 -3.23 -9.81 0.85
C PHE A 692 -4.16 -11.02 1.01
N ARG A 693 -3.80 -11.93 1.91
CA ARG A 693 -4.58 -13.10 2.28
C ARG A 693 -4.87 -13.05 3.77
N ALA A 694 -6.07 -13.47 4.15
CA ALA A 694 -6.44 -13.60 5.55
C ALA A 694 -7.60 -14.59 5.71
N LYS A 695 -8.20 -14.60 6.88
CA LYS A 695 -9.52 -15.18 7.14
C LYS A 695 -10.48 -14.10 7.60
N ASP A 696 -11.73 -14.20 7.16
CA ASP A 696 -12.81 -13.38 7.70
C ASP A 696 -13.18 -13.82 9.14
N PRO A 697 -14.05 -13.07 9.86
CA PRO A 697 -14.46 -13.43 11.22
C PRO A 697 -15.18 -14.80 11.33
N ALA A 698 -15.67 -15.34 10.22
CA ALA A 698 -16.27 -16.68 10.15
C ALA A 698 -15.24 -17.78 9.82
N GLY A 699 -13.97 -17.42 9.65
CA GLY A 699 -12.87 -18.34 9.35
C GLY A 699 -12.72 -18.71 7.88
N ASN A 700 -13.48 -18.09 6.96
CA ASN A 700 -13.37 -18.36 5.53
C ASN A 700 -12.14 -17.65 4.95
N PRO A 701 -11.44 -18.26 3.98
CA PRO A 701 -10.31 -17.61 3.31
C PRO A 701 -10.73 -16.33 2.58
N LEU A 702 -9.97 -15.27 2.80
CA LEU A 702 -10.11 -13.96 2.19
C LEU A 702 -8.92 -13.68 1.28
N LEU A 703 -9.19 -12.99 0.16
CA LEU A 703 -8.19 -12.55 -0.81
C LEU A 703 -8.47 -11.10 -1.22
N ARG A 704 -7.45 -10.25 -1.21
CA ARG A 704 -7.48 -8.89 -1.79
C ARG A 704 -6.18 -8.65 -2.55
N VAL A 705 -6.22 -7.77 -3.54
CA VAL A 705 -5.04 -7.35 -4.32
C VAL A 705 -5.04 -5.84 -4.48
N LEU A 706 -3.87 -5.22 -4.35
CA LEU A 706 -3.67 -3.86 -4.88
C LEU A 706 -3.43 -3.97 -6.39
N PRO A 707 -4.38 -3.50 -7.22
CA PRO A 707 -4.45 -3.92 -8.63
C PRO A 707 -3.41 -3.25 -9.52
N GLY A 708 -2.83 -2.12 -9.12
CA GLY A 708 -1.80 -1.41 -9.87
C GLY A 708 -0.47 -2.18 -9.86
N LEU A 709 0.18 -2.27 -11.02
CA LEU A 709 1.52 -2.84 -11.12
C LEU A 709 2.57 -1.89 -10.56
N ILE A 710 3.40 -2.41 -9.66
CA ILE A 710 4.61 -1.74 -9.18
C ILE A 710 5.78 -2.20 -10.04
N THR A 711 6.51 -1.25 -10.62
CA THR A 711 7.65 -1.53 -11.49
C THR A 711 8.93 -0.96 -10.89
N GLY A 712 9.93 -1.82 -10.73
CA GLY A 712 11.26 -1.39 -10.30
C GLY A 712 12.15 -0.96 -11.47
N VAL A 713 13.13 -0.09 -11.19
CA VAL A 713 14.18 0.30 -12.15
C VAL A 713 15.43 -0.58 -12.01
N VAL A 714 16.05 -0.93 -13.15
CA VAL A 714 17.28 -1.73 -13.19
C VAL A 714 18.51 -0.82 -13.14
N GLY A 715 19.55 -1.22 -12.39
CA GLY A 715 20.85 -0.55 -12.41
C GLY A 715 20.98 0.67 -11.48
N GLY A 716 19.99 0.92 -10.61
CA GLY A 716 20.08 1.89 -9.53
C GLY A 716 20.95 1.42 -8.36
N ARG A 717 21.28 2.32 -7.42
CA ARG A 717 21.92 1.95 -6.16
C ARG A 717 20.85 1.59 -5.13
N CYS A 718 21.02 0.47 -4.44
CA CYS A 718 20.15 0.17 -3.31
C CYS A 718 20.30 1.25 -2.23
N PRO A 719 19.20 1.65 -1.57
CA PRO A 719 19.30 2.43 -0.35
C PRO A 719 20.12 1.62 0.68
N VAL A 720 20.84 2.34 1.54
CA VAL A 720 21.55 1.70 2.65
C VAL A 720 20.49 1.08 3.56
N GLU A 721 20.55 -0.24 3.80
CA GLU A 721 19.53 -0.94 4.58
C GLU A 721 19.30 -0.26 5.94
N PRO A 722 18.06 0.10 6.29
CA PRO A 722 17.73 0.38 7.66
C PRO A 722 17.82 -0.93 8.46
N THR A 723 18.87 -1.11 9.25
CA THR A 723 19.01 -2.27 10.14
C THR A 723 18.02 -2.16 11.30
N PHE A 724 17.10 -3.13 11.40
CA PHE A 724 16.30 -3.33 12.60
C PHE A 724 17.11 -4.00 13.73
N PRO A 725 16.91 -3.60 15.00
CA PRO A 725 17.29 -4.45 16.12
C PRO A 725 16.31 -5.63 16.20
N SER A 726 16.75 -6.79 15.71
CA SER A 726 16.06 -8.07 15.97
C SER A 726 15.92 -8.28 17.49
N THR A 727 14.71 -8.58 17.96
CA THR A 727 14.43 -8.99 19.34
C THR A 727 14.92 -10.41 19.67
N ASN A 728 15.50 -11.13 18.71
CA ASN A 728 16.13 -12.43 18.91
C ASN A 728 17.56 -12.44 18.35
N GLY A 729 18.52 -12.06 19.19
CA GLY A 729 19.94 -12.12 18.85
C GLY A 729 20.79 -12.43 20.08
N THR A 730 21.09 -13.70 20.29
CA THR A 730 22.21 -14.13 21.14
C THR A 730 23.49 -13.47 20.63
N ASN A 731 24.06 -12.58 21.45
CA ASN A 731 25.30 -11.85 21.18
C ASN A 731 26.41 -12.79 20.69
N THR A 732 26.86 -12.60 19.45
CA THR A 732 28.21 -12.98 19.03
C THR A 732 28.93 -11.70 18.59
N THR A 733 29.73 -11.17 19.51
CA THR A 733 30.57 -9.98 19.33
C THR A 733 31.65 -10.25 18.28
N THR A 734 31.66 -9.47 17.20
CA THR A 734 32.89 -9.23 16.41
C THR A 734 33.11 -7.72 16.33
N SER A 735 34.10 -7.24 17.07
CA SER A 735 34.56 -5.86 17.07
C SER A 735 35.44 -5.62 15.85
N SER A 736 35.08 -4.65 15.02
CA SER A 736 36.02 -4.01 14.10
C SER A 736 36.01 -2.50 14.36
N THR A 737 37.19 -1.98 14.71
CA THR A 737 37.44 -0.58 15.01
C THR A 737 37.89 0.10 13.72
N SER A 738 37.24 1.19 13.31
CA SER A 738 37.70 2.03 12.21
C SER A 738 37.88 3.45 12.72
N SER A 739 39.13 3.85 12.93
CA SER A 739 39.53 5.22 13.26
C SER A 739 39.50 6.08 12.00
N THR A 740 38.61 7.07 11.94
CA THR A 740 38.66 8.14 10.94
C THR A 740 39.32 9.38 11.54
N THR A 741 40.43 9.78 10.94
CA THR A 741 41.15 11.03 11.21
C THR A 741 40.44 12.16 10.48
N SER A 742 39.90 13.13 11.22
CA SER A 742 39.35 14.37 10.69
C SER A 742 40.48 15.37 10.47
N SER A 743 40.61 15.86 9.23
CA SER A 743 41.38 17.07 8.93
C SER A 743 40.39 18.21 8.67
N SER A 744 40.41 19.18 9.58
CA SER A 744 39.67 20.42 9.53
C SER A 744 40.38 21.40 8.59
N SER A 745 39.63 21.99 7.65
CA SER A 745 40.00 23.26 7.04
C SER A 745 38.78 24.17 7.00
N ALA A 746 38.78 25.11 7.93
CA ALA A 746 37.87 26.24 7.98
C ALA A 746 38.26 27.24 6.88
N THR A 747 37.27 27.71 6.10
CA THR A 747 37.40 29.00 5.43
C THR A 747 36.05 29.72 5.48
N SER A 748 36.04 30.82 6.21
CA SER A 748 34.98 31.82 6.31
C SER A 748 35.09 32.83 5.17
N SER A 749 33.97 33.24 4.59
CA SER A 749 33.76 34.62 4.07
C SER A 749 32.26 34.81 3.75
N THR A 750 31.52 35.54 4.57
CA THR A 750 31.18 36.98 4.46
C THR A 750 30.55 37.43 3.14
N SER A 751 29.34 37.95 3.31
CA SER A 751 28.46 38.63 2.37
C SER A 751 29.03 39.94 1.82
N SER A 752 28.73 40.23 0.55
CA SER A 752 28.55 41.61 0.07
C SER A 752 27.65 41.65 -1.16
N SER A 753 26.77 42.64 -1.14
CA SER A 753 25.78 43.03 -2.14
C SER A 753 26.39 44.00 -3.16
N GLY A 754 25.96 43.90 -4.43
CA GLY A 754 26.34 44.84 -5.50
C GLY A 754 25.58 44.55 -6.81
N THR A 755 25.15 45.61 -7.50
CA THR A 755 23.95 45.68 -8.33
C THR A 755 24.24 45.94 -9.84
N VAL A 756 23.35 45.42 -10.71
CA VAL A 756 22.94 45.83 -12.09
C VAL A 756 23.95 45.81 -13.28
N THR A 757 23.66 45.03 -14.34
CA THR A 757 23.24 45.45 -15.71
C THR A 757 23.38 44.30 -16.72
N GLY A 758 22.37 44.11 -17.57
CA GLY A 758 22.23 42.94 -18.43
C GLY A 758 22.72 43.12 -19.87
N THR A 759 22.85 41.98 -20.56
CA THR A 759 22.74 41.83 -22.03
C THR A 759 22.45 40.36 -22.32
N GLY A 760 21.45 40.10 -23.15
CA GLY A 760 20.96 38.75 -23.44
C GLY A 760 21.87 37.93 -24.35
N VAL A 761 21.81 36.61 -24.18
CA VAL A 761 22.09 35.61 -25.22
C VAL A 761 21.11 34.45 -25.03
N THR A 762 20.33 34.19 -26.06
CA THR A 762 19.55 32.99 -26.32
C THR A 762 20.42 31.74 -26.30
N THR A 763 20.03 30.69 -25.57
CA THR A 763 20.53 29.33 -25.81
C THR A 763 19.38 28.39 -26.12
N SER A 764 19.21 28.19 -27.42
CA SER A 764 18.60 27.02 -28.05
C SER A 764 19.24 25.72 -27.55
N TYR A 765 18.45 24.78 -27.04
CA TYR A 765 18.84 23.37 -26.96
C TYR A 765 18.28 22.66 -28.18
N ASN A 766 19.16 22.33 -29.13
CA ASN A 766 18.88 21.30 -30.12
C ASN A 766 20.18 20.69 -30.64
N SER A 767 20.40 19.43 -30.30
CA SER A 767 21.15 18.41 -31.06
C SER A 767 21.19 17.14 -30.20
N ALA A 768 20.32 16.16 -30.42
CA ALA A 768 20.50 15.09 -31.41
C ALA A 768 21.85 14.35 -31.24
N SER A 769 21.80 13.15 -30.69
CA SER A 769 22.82 12.12 -30.90
C SER A 769 22.15 10.80 -31.26
N THR A 770 21.97 10.62 -32.57
CA THR A 770 21.79 9.34 -33.26
C THR A 770 23.06 8.49 -33.09
N SER A 771 22.95 7.24 -32.65
CA SER A 771 24.05 6.28 -32.71
C SER A 771 23.99 5.47 -34.01
N LEU A 772 24.96 5.75 -34.89
CA LEU A 772 25.30 4.97 -36.08
C LEU A 772 26.22 3.82 -35.68
N TRP A 773 25.89 2.61 -36.14
CA TRP A 773 26.77 1.44 -36.04
C TRP A 773 27.92 1.55 -37.05
N THR A 774 29.16 1.38 -36.59
CA THR A 774 30.30 1.08 -37.47
C THR A 774 31.10 -0.10 -36.93
N ASN A 775 31.19 -1.15 -37.74
CA ASN A 775 32.07 -2.31 -37.54
C ASN A 775 33.54 -1.89 -37.72
N SER A 776 34.41 -2.24 -36.77
CA SER A 776 35.86 -2.23 -36.99
C SER A 776 36.43 -3.61 -36.65
N THR A 777 36.96 -4.27 -37.67
CA THR A 777 37.66 -5.55 -37.60
C THR A 777 39.14 -5.27 -37.41
N THR A 778 39.75 -5.80 -36.35
CA THR A 778 41.22 -5.80 -36.22
C THR A 778 41.73 -7.24 -36.26
N THR A 779 42.37 -7.60 -37.36
CA THR A 779 43.07 -8.88 -37.57
C THR A 779 44.46 -8.80 -36.93
N ARG A 780 44.82 -9.82 -36.13
CA ARG A 780 46.21 -10.05 -35.73
C ARG A 780 46.56 -11.52 -35.95
N THR A 781 47.40 -11.74 -36.96
CA THR A 781 47.98 -13.04 -37.33
C THR A 781 49.23 -13.35 -36.50
N GLY A 782 49.32 -14.58 -36.00
CA GLY A 782 50.51 -15.18 -35.38
C GLY A 782 50.64 -16.66 -35.81
N PRO A 783 51.85 -17.25 -35.79
CA PRO A 783 52.28 -18.27 -36.75
C PRO A 783 51.72 -19.67 -36.49
N THR A 784 51.46 -20.36 -37.60
CA THR A 784 51.10 -21.78 -37.73
C THR A 784 52.28 -22.72 -37.47
N TYR A 785 52.04 -23.78 -36.69
CA TYR A 785 52.79 -25.05 -36.73
C TYR A 785 51.81 -26.19 -37.08
N PRO A 786 52.22 -27.17 -37.91
CA PRO A 786 51.29 -28.12 -38.51
C PRO A 786 51.01 -29.33 -37.61
N GLY A 787 49.74 -29.73 -37.56
CA GLY A 787 49.34 -31.08 -37.13
C GLY A 787 48.63 -31.16 -35.78
N GLN A 788 47.39 -30.66 -35.70
CA GLN A 788 46.33 -31.28 -34.87
C GLN A 788 44.97 -30.65 -35.21
N SER A 789 44.03 -31.51 -35.61
CA SER A 789 42.60 -31.19 -35.77
C SER A 789 41.98 -30.93 -34.40
N THR A 790 41.51 -29.71 -34.16
CA THR A 790 40.76 -29.34 -32.95
C THR A 790 39.36 -28.82 -33.33
N LEU A 791 38.36 -29.40 -32.65
CA LEU A 791 36.96 -28.98 -32.67
C LEU A 791 36.82 -27.51 -32.28
N THR A 792 36.02 -26.77 -33.05
CA THR A 792 35.57 -25.42 -32.70
C THR A 792 34.37 -25.50 -31.76
N THR A 793 34.54 -25.05 -30.52
CA THR A 793 33.44 -24.68 -29.62
C THR A 793 33.54 -23.18 -29.35
N THR A 794 32.54 -22.42 -29.80
CA THR A 794 32.47 -20.97 -29.58
C THR A 794 31.84 -20.71 -28.20
N SER A 795 32.60 -20.08 -27.29
CA SER A 795 32.08 -19.49 -26.06
C SER A 795 32.43 -18.00 -26.08
N THR A 796 31.42 -17.14 -26.01
CA THR A 796 31.57 -15.68 -26.05
C THR A 796 31.78 -15.16 -24.63
N HIS A 797 32.98 -14.62 -24.35
CA HIS A 797 33.28 -13.88 -23.12
C HIS A 797 33.09 -12.37 -23.36
N ILE A 798 32.33 -11.70 -22.50
CA ILE A 798 32.28 -10.23 -22.41
C ILE A 798 33.42 -9.78 -21.49
N VAL A 799 34.30 -8.92 -21.99
CA VAL A 799 35.38 -8.27 -21.24
C VAL A 799 34.90 -6.89 -20.80
N THR A 800 34.85 -6.65 -19.49
CA THR A 800 34.68 -5.30 -18.92
C THR A 800 36.04 -4.77 -18.51
N THR A 801 36.54 -3.76 -19.22
CA THR A 801 37.74 -3.00 -18.84
C THR A 801 37.38 -1.94 -17.79
N CYS A 802 37.92 -2.06 -16.58
CA CYS A 802 37.98 -0.97 -15.61
C CYS A 802 39.24 -0.13 -15.86
N THR A 803 39.06 1.18 -16.08
CA THR A 803 40.16 2.16 -16.01
C THR A 803 39.96 3.06 -14.80
N SER A 804 40.76 2.87 -13.76
CA SER A 804 41.15 4.00 -12.90
C SER A 804 42.54 3.75 -12.33
N ALA A 805 43.35 4.80 -12.38
CA ALA A 805 44.75 4.83 -12.05
C ALA A 805 44.97 5.22 -10.57
N ALA A 806 45.84 4.50 -9.86
CA ALA A 806 46.81 5.04 -8.88
C ALA A 806 47.49 3.89 -8.11
N CYS A 807 48.66 3.45 -8.58
CA CYS A 807 49.62 2.67 -7.80
C CYS A 807 51.03 3.24 -8.05
N HIS A 808 51.70 3.70 -6.99
CA HIS A 808 53.14 3.78 -6.71
C HIS A 808 53.24 4.34 -5.28
N ALA A 809 54.01 3.86 -4.31
CA ALA A 809 55.10 2.88 -4.26
C ALA A 809 55.27 2.42 -2.80
N CYS A 810 55.87 1.23 -2.57
CA CYS A 810 56.92 1.01 -1.56
C CYS A 810 57.41 -0.45 -1.60
N THR A 811 58.73 -0.62 -1.70
CA THR A 811 59.47 -1.89 -1.79
C THR A 811 60.14 -2.27 -0.47
N GLU A 812 60.10 -3.58 -0.19
CA GLU A 812 61.05 -4.45 0.54
C GLU A 812 61.54 -4.10 1.96
N LYS A 813 61.13 -4.88 2.97
CA LYS A 813 61.93 -6.01 3.52
C LYS A 813 61.23 -6.74 4.68
N HIS A 814 61.37 -8.07 4.61
CA HIS A 814 61.24 -9.09 5.65
C HIS A 814 59.87 -9.74 5.92
N CYS A 815 59.81 -10.98 5.42
CA CYS A 815 58.80 -12.01 5.50
C CYS A 815 58.48 -12.47 6.93
N HIS A 816 57.20 -12.69 7.20
CA HIS A 816 56.71 -13.97 7.74
C HIS A 816 55.25 -14.20 7.33
N HIS A 817 55.05 -15.30 6.62
CA HIS A 817 53.85 -16.11 6.33
C HIS A 817 52.54 -15.50 5.78
N ASP A 818 52.24 -15.98 4.57
CA ASP A 818 50.96 -16.37 3.97
C ASP A 818 49.98 -15.29 3.48
N THR A 819 50.22 -14.87 2.24
CA THR A 819 49.17 -14.53 1.27
C THR A 819 49.41 -15.29 -0.03
N MET A 820 48.37 -15.92 -0.57
CA MET A 820 47.85 -15.78 -1.94
C MET A 820 46.89 -16.94 -2.21
N VAL A 821 45.61 -16.64 -2.37
CA VAL A 821 44.87 -16.72 -3.65
C VAL A 821 44.87 -18.13 -4.22
N ASP A 822 43.72 -18.80 -4.16
CA ASP A 822 43.23 -19.46 -5.37
C ASP A 822 41.73 -19.81 -5.35
N THR A 823 41.09 -19.43 -6.46
CA THR A 823 40.05 -20.16 -7.21
C THR A 823 39.06 -21.07 -6.48
N VAL A 824 37.77 -20.74 -6.67
CA VAL A 824 36.63 -21.64 -6.45
C VAL A 824 36.81 -22.89 -7.30
N THR A 825 37.16 -24.00 -6.65
CA THR A 825 37.04 -25.35 -7.20
C THR A 825 36.23 -26.19 -6.21
N THR A 826 35.01 -26.56 -6.59
CA THR A 826 34.19 -27.52 -5.85
C THR A 826 34.86 -28.89 -5.90
N ILE A 827 35.56 -29.28 -4.83
CA ILE A 827 36.11 -30.63 -4.67
C ILE A 827 35.01 -31.54 -4.11
N THR A 828 34.48 -32.40 -4.98
CA THR A 828 33.74 -33.61 -4.60
C THR A 828 34.73 -34.61 -3.99
N LYS A 829 34.70 -34.84 -2.67
CA LYS A 829 35.46 -35.93 -2.05
C LYS A 829 34.82 -37.28 -2.41
N GLN A 830 35.48 -38.02 -3.30
CA GLN A 830 35.20 -39.44 -3.55
C GLN A 830 35.68 -40.29 -2.36
N TRP A 831 34.82 -41.18 -1.88
CA TRP A 831 35.21 -42.35 -1.09
C TRP A 831 35.15 -43.58 -2.00
N THR A 832 36.32 -44.15 -2.30
CA THR A 832 36.46 -45.46 -2.95
C THR A 832 36.38 -46.57 -1.93
N THR A 833 35.45 -47.51 -2.12
CA THR A 833 35.53 -48.85 -1.52
C THR A 833 35.30 -49.90 -2.60
N VAL A 834 36.31 -50.74 -2.79
CA VAL A 834 36.35 -51.87 -3.72
C VAL A 834 35.53 -53.02 -3.12
N CYS A 835 34.64 -53.66 -3.89
CA CYS A 835 34.13 -54.99 -3.56
C CYS A 835 34.09 -55.89 -4.79
N SER A 836 34.80 -57.01 -4.66
CA SER A 836 34.87 -58.15 -5.56
C SER A 836 33.54 -58.93 -5.59
N VAL A 837 33.17 -59.47 -6.75
CA VAL A 837 32.08 -60.47 -6.90
C VAL A 837 32.59 -61.82 -6.36
N PRO A 838 31.74 -62.68 -5.75
CA PRO A 838 30.92 -63.62 -6.56
C PRO A 838 29.57 -64.09 -5.96
N THR A 839 28.74 -64.64 -6.86
CA THR A 839 27.80 -65.79 -6.70
C THR A 839 26.53 -65.73 -5.82
N THR A 840 25.37 -65.87 -6.50
CA THR A 840 24.13 -66.64 -6.19
C THR A 840 23.76 -66.95 -4.74
N ILE A 841 22.49 -66.69 -4.35
CA ILE A 841 21.49 -67.66 -3.84
C ILE A 841 20.23 -66.93 -3.29
N THR A 842 19.15 -67.70 -3.30
CA THR A 842 17.70 -67.53 -3.12
C THR A 842 17.14 -66.99 -1.79
N SER A 843 15.90 -66.47 -1.89
CA SER A 843 14.73 -66.61 -0.97
C SER A 843 14.88 -66.36 0.54
N GLY A 844 13.98 -65.54 1.11
CA GLY A 844 13.67 -65.60 2.55
C GLY A 844 12.86 -64.42 3.09
N THR A 845 11.57 -64.66 3.34
CA THR A 845 10.68 -63.87 4.20
C THR A 845 11.12 -63.95 5.68
N CYS A 846 10.91 -62.88 6.47
CA CYS A 846 9.98 -62.85 7.62
C CYS A 846 10.29 -61.78 8.70
N THR A 847 9.20 -61.07 9.05
CA THR A 847 8.67 -60.73 10.39
C THR A 847 9.36 -59.75 11.33
N THR A 848 8.54 -58.77 11.70
CA THR A 848 8.50 -57.90 12.88
C THR A 848 8.55 -58.63 14.22
N VAL A 849 9.19 -57.99 15.21
CA VAL A 849 8.96 -58.18 16.65
C VAL A 849 8.79 -56.80 17.29
N GLU A 850 7.65 -56.59 17.95
CA GLU A 850 7.35 -55.46 18.83
C GLU A 850 7.94 -55.66 20.22
N THR A 851 8.40 -54.57 20.86
CA THR A 851 8.26 -54.36 22.30
C THR A 851 8.00 -52.88 22.64
N ASN A 852 6.92 -52.70 23.42
CA ASN A 852 6.35 -51.54 24.12
C ASN A 852 7.36 -50.80 25.06
N LEU A 853 7.22 -49.55 25.55
CA LEU A 853 6.17 -48.52 25.61
C LEU A 853 6.80 -47.15 26.02
N ALA A 854 6.11 -46.05 25.66
CA ALA A 854 5.96 -44.77 26.40
C ALA A 854 6.89 -43.54 26.18
N THR A 855 6.27 -42.51 25.55
CA THR A 855 6.33 -41.04 25.79
C THR A 855 7.58 -40.22 25.46
N LEU A 856 7.57 -39.57 24.28
CA LEU A 856 7.74 -38.11 24.04
C LEU A 856 7.82 -37.84 22.53
N THR A 857 6.69 -37.55 21.87
CA THR A 857 6.67 -37.29 20.43
C THR A 857 6.83 -35.78 20.15
N ARG A 858 8.06 -35.37 19.87
CA ARG A 858 8.38 -34.20 19.02
C ARG A 858 8.95 -34.79 17.74
N MET A 859 8.13 -34.95 16.70
CA MET A 859 8.60 -35.46 15.40
C MET A 859 9.14 -34.31 14.56
N VAL A 860 10.45 -34.35 14.37
CA VAL A 860 11.17 -33.79 13.21
C VAL A 860 10.88 -34.74 12.04
N THR A 861 10.18 -34.27 11.01
CA THR A 861 10.09 -34.99 9.74
C THR A 861 11.30 -34.66 8.87
N VAL A 862 12.10 -35.68 8.60
CA VAL A 862 13.23 -35.69 7.68
C VAL A 862 12.69 -35.90 6.27
N GLU A 863 12.86 -34.92 5.39
CA GLU A 863 12.51 -35.04 3.97
C GLU A 863 13.65 -35.66 3.15
N SER A 864 13.30 -36.77 2.52
CA SER A 864 13.72 -37.24 1.19
C SER A 864 15.16 -37.75 0.98
N ILE A 865 15.18 -39.05 0.65
CA ILE A 865 16.26 -39.80 0.02
C ILE A 865 16.32 -39.44 -1.47
N VAL A 866 17.49 -39.07 -1.98
CA VAL A 866 17.77 -38.83 -3.39
C VAL A 866 18.20 -40.15 -4.07
N PRO A 867 17.55 -40.60 -5.16
CA PRO A 867 18.16 -41.56 -6.07
C PRO A 867 18.84 -40.86 -7.27
N CYS A 868 20.16 -41.02 -7.35
CA CYS A 868 20.97 -40.95 -8.58
C CYS A 868 20.75 -42.28 -9.33
N SER A 869 20.50 -42.39 -10.64
CA SER A 869 21.34 -41.89 -11.73
C SER A 869 20.72 -42.27 -13.09
N THR A 870 21.13 -41.49 -14.10
CA THR A 870 21.00 -41.68 -15.54
C THR A 870 21.84 -42.85 -16.08
N CYS A 871 21.27 -43.63 -17.01
CA CYS A 871 22.01 -44.38 -18.03
C CYS A 871 21.37 -44.09 -19.41
N VAL A 872 22.04 -43.31 -20.26
CA VAL A 872 21.75 -43.21 -21.69
C VAL A 872 22.93 -43.83 -22.44
N GLY A 873 22.69 -44.97 -23.07
CA GLY A 873 23.61 -45.61 -24.00
C GLY A 873 23.41 -45.08 -25.42
N VAL A 874 24.51 -44.77 -26.09
CA VAL A 874 24.57 -44.37 -27.51
C VAL A 874 25.09 -45.55 -28.32
N ASN A 875 24.45 -45.89 -29.46
CA ASN A 875 25.12 -46.16 -30.76
C ASN A 875 24.16 -46.67 -31.87
N TYR A 876 23.96 -45.81 -32.90
CA TYR A 876 24.22 -46.00 -34.36
C TYR A 876 23.45 -47.06 -35.22
N PRO A 877 23.42 -46.95 -36.58
CA PRO A 877 22.20 -46.61 -37.34
C PRO A 877 21.72 -47.67 -38.39
N HIS A 878 20.63 -47.32 -39.09
CA HIS A 878 20.00 -47.92 -40.29
C HIS A 878 19.14 -49.18 -40.13
N ALA A 879 17.83 -49.03 -40.39
CA ALA A 879 17.09 -49.81 -41.40
C ALA A 879 15.69 -49.22 -41.67
N THR A 880 15.44 -48.90 -42.93
CA THR A 880 14.13 -48.61 -43.55
C THR A 880 13.24 -49.85 -43.56
N LEU A 881 11.97 -49.74 -43.14
CA LEU A 881 10.87 -50.56 -43.64
C LEU A 881 9.55 -49.75 -43.67
N THR A 882 9.08 -49.49 -44.88
CA THR A 882 7.70 -49.17 -45.25
C THR A 882 6.80 -50.40 -45.07
N GLU A 883 5.58 -50.24 -44.54
CA GLU A 883 4.37 -50.93 -45.05
C GLU A 883 3.05 -50.36 -44.49
N LYS A 884 1.97 -50.69 -45.19
CA LYS A 884 0.65 -50.03 -45.40
C LYS A 884 -0.44 -50.32 -44.34
N PRO A 885 -1.63 -49.66 -44.43
CA PRO A 885 -2.73 -49.73 -43.47
C PRO A 885 -3.82 -50.77 -43.82
N HIS A 886 -4.47 -51.34 -42.81
CA HIS A 886 -5.78 -52.03 -42.82
C HIS A 886 -6.24 -52.14 -41.35
N GLY A 887 -7.51 -52.08 -40.94
CA GLY A 887 -8.80 -52.02 -41.61
C GLY A 887 -9.90 -51.97 -40.52
N THR A 888 -11.07 -51.50 -40.93
CA THR A 888 -12.34 -51.41 -40.18
C THR A 888 -12.86 -52.75 -39.65
N VAL A 889 -13.48 -52.75 -38.46
CA VAL A 889 -14.56 -53.69 -38.09
C VAL A 889 -15.65 -52.95 -37.29
N LYS A 890 -16.88 -53.01 -37.81
CA LYS A 890 -18.16 -52.76 -37.10
C LYS A 890 -18.67 -54.10 -36.58
N GLU A 891 -19.23 -54.16 -35.38
CA GLU A 891 -20.41 -55.00 -35.05
C GLU A 891 -21.23 -54.34 -33.93
N GLY A 892 -22.56 -54.43 -34.05
CA GLY A 892 -23.56 -53.94 -33.08
C GLY A 892 -24.12 -55.08 -32.20
N PRO A 893 -25.41 -55.08 -31.84
CA PRO A 893 -25.88 -54.60 -30.54
C PRO A 893 -26.57 -55.68 -29.67
N GLY A 894 -26.68 -55.42 -28.36
CA GLY A 894 -27.47 -56.23 -27.42
C GLY A 894 -28.43 -55.39 -26.57
N LYS A 895 -29.74 -55.57 -26.78
CA LYS A 895 -30.86 -55.16 -25.92
C LYS A 895 -31.31 -56.36 -25.08
N THR A 896 -31.70 -56.13 -23.82
CA THR A 896 -32.90 -56.65 -23.11
C THR A 896 -32.88 -56.17 -21.64
N THR A 897 -33.71 -55.22 -21.19
CA THR A 897 -35.14 -55.25 -20.71
C THR A 897 -35.35 -55.48 -19.21
N VAL A 898 -36.04 -54.50 -18.59
CA VAL A 898 -37.24 -54.58 -17.70
C VAL A 898 -37.02 -55.23 -16.31
N ALA A 899 -37.32 -54.59 -15.17
CA ALA A 899 -38.67 -54.30 -14.69
C ALA A 899 -38.81 -53.19 -13.61
N THR A 900 -39.84 -52.37 -13.81
CA THR A 900 -40.90 -51.81 -12.90
C THR A 900 -41.02 -52.42 -11.49
N ALA A 901 -41.56 -51.84 -10.42
CA ALA A 901 -42.42 -50.69 -10.04
C ALA A 901 -42.22 -50.52 -8.49
N GLY A 902 -42.69 -49.54 -7.71
CA GLY A 902 -43.66 -48.47 -7.80
C GLY A 902 -44.05 -48.01 -6.35
N ALA A 903 -44.79 -46.90 -6.27
CA ALA A 903 -45.61 -46.39 -5.14
C ALA A 903 -44.88 -45.94 -3.84
N ALA A 904 -44.93 -44.67 -3.39
CA ALA A 904 -46.03 -43.76 -3.00
C ALA A 904 -46.53 -43.93 -1.55
N ALA A 905 -46.36 -42.88 -0.73
CA ALA A 905 -47.17 -42.40 0.43
C ALA A 905 -46.29 -41.40 1.23
N VAL A 906 -46.55 -40.09 1.28
CA VAL A 906 -47.53 -39.32 2.08
C VAL A 906 -47.61 -39.77 3.56
N GLY A 907 -47.22 -38.86 4.46
CA GLY A 907 -47.46 -38.95 5.90
C GLY A 907 -47.21 -37.61 6.59
N ILE A 908 -48.28 -36.99 7.07
CA ILE A 908 -48.35 -35.73 7.82
C ILE A 908 -48.32 -36.03 9.33
N GLY A 909 -47.76 -35.11 10.12
CA GLY A 909 -47.93 -35.02 11.59
C GLY A 909 -46.60 -34.62 12.25
N GLY A 910 -46.45 -33.59 13.08
CA GLY A 910 -47.39 -32.86 13.90
C GLY A 910 -46.87 -32.84 15.33
N VAL A 911 -46.83 -31.64 15.93
CA VAL A 911 -47.00 -31.35 17.38
C VAL A 911 -45.75 -31.31 18.31
N VAL A 912 -45.43 -30.06 18.70
CA VAL A 912 -45.19 -29.51 20.06
C VAL A 912 -44.09 -30.07 20.95
N GLY A 913 -43.25 -29.15 21.45
CA GLY A 913 -42.42 -29.33 22.65
C GLY A 913 -41.75 -28.02 23.10
N VAL A 914 -42.45 -27.25 23.93
CA VAL A 914 -41.91 -26.12 24.73
C VAL A 914 -41.10 -26.69 25.89
N VAL A 915 -39.87 -26.23 26.13
CA VAL A 915 -39.23 -26.25 27.45
C VAL A 915 -38.39 -24.97 27.65
N LEU A 916 -38.77 -24.22 28.69
CA LEU A 916 -38.05 -23.14 29.35
C LEU A 916 -36.84 -23.68 30.12
N GLY A 917 -35.76 -22.89 30.23
CA GLY A 917 -34.70 -23.15 31.20
C GLY A 917 -33.72 -21.98 31.34
N LEU A 918 -33.99 -21.10 32.31
CA LEU A 918 -33.01 -20.18 32.91
C LEU A 918 -31.86 -20.98 33.55
N LEU A 919 -30.63 -20.48 33.52
CA LEU A 919 -29.92 -19.89 34.67
C LEU A 919 -28.44 -19.59 34.32
N VAL A 920 -28.06 -18.33 34.56
CA VAL A 920 -26.88 -17.88 35.34
C VAL A 920 -25.57 -18.65 35.17
N LEU A 921 -24.61 -18.01 34.51
CA LEU A 921 -23.33 -17.57 35.09
C LEU A 921 -22.74 -16.43 34.26
#